data_AF-A0AAV8R1E3-F1
#
_entry.id   AF-A0AAV8R1E3-F1
#
_cell.length_a   1.000
_cell.length_b   1.000
_cell.length_c   1.000
_cell.angle_alpha   90.00
_cell.angle_beta   90.00
_cell.angle_gamma   90.00
#
_symmetry.space_group_name_H-M   'P 1'
#
loop_
_entity.id
_entity.type
_entity.pdbx_description
1 polymer ?
#
loop_
_entity_poly.entity_id
_entity_poly.type
_entity_poly.pdbx_seq_one_letter_code
_entity_poly.pdbx_strand_id
1 'polypeptide(L)'
;MEWLLSLVAYNNGEFTFPEARSFSPNANHFDFPRITLFRTLSFSPSFGLVAPKIFAFGEGQGAAGSESDDGAFRVSLIPREFGLYRRVYFSKWYLKGARSSPNHSGTFVHKFVNLNLRSYLRFLEWMPAALKMPELELIDHAGLDSAVFLRIYLIGLKIFIPITILAFSVLIPVNWTNSTLKNSNKVYSNIDDLSISNVPTGSQRFLAHLVMAYVFTFWSCYVLHKEYEIVAAMRLHFLASMKRRPDQFTVLVRNVPPDPDESVSELVEHFFLVNHPDHYLTHQVVYNANKLANLVEEKRQMENWRDYYQLKYDRNPLKRPTRKTGFWGLYGRKVDAIDFYTSKIDKLSKEEAAEHENIIKNPKYIMSAAFVSFRTRWGAAVCAQTQQTRNPTLWLTEWAPEPRDIYWQNLSIPFVSITIRKLIVVVSFFFLTFFFMIPIALVQSIANIEGIEKAAPFLKPLIEIRVIKSFIQGFLPGIVLKIFLILLPMILMLMSKFEGFVSLSALQRRSASKYYIFLLVNVFLGSIIAGAAFEQLSSFIHQSANEIPKTLGVSIPMKATFFITYIMIDGWAGIAGEILRLKPLIIYHFKNLFLVKTEKDRDEAMDPGSIEFATSEPRIQLYFLLGLVYAAVTPILLPFILVFFGLAYVVFRHQIINVYNQEYESAAAFWPDVNRRIVTALIISQLLLLGLLSTKHAAISTPLLIPLPVLTIWFHRFCKNRYEPAFVKYPLQEAVMKDTLDHAREPNLDMKAYLLNAYIHPVFKDGENDDKVPGDEEFENILVPTKRQSRKGTPVPSKFDCTSPPSLPDAVQ
;
A
#
# COMPACT_ATOMS: atom_id res chain seq x y z
N MET A 1 -25.55 -22.78 23.12
CA MET A 1 -25.44 -21.30 23.16
C MET A 1 -26.66 -20.80 23.93
N GLU A 2 -26.60 -20.82 25.27
CA GLU A 2 -27.85 -21.06 26.04
C GLU A 2 -27.83 -20.43 27.45
N TRP A 3 -26.94 -19.47 27.68
CA TRP A 3 -26.70 -18.86 29.00
C TRP A 3 -26.86 -17.32 29.00
N LEU A 4 -27.64 -16.79 28.04
CA LEU A 4 -27.84 -15.35 27.82
C LEU A 4 -29.32 -14.92 27.67
N LEU A 5 -30.28 -15.79 28.02
CA LEU A 5 -31.73 -15.49 27.92
C LEU A 5 -32.47 -15.46 29.27
N SER A 6 -31.78 -15.66 30.40
CA SER A 6 -32.42 -15.81 31.72
C SER A 6 -32.42 -14.52 32.58
N LEU A 7 -32.52 -13.33 31.97
CA LEU A 7 -32.42 -12.05 32.70
C LEU A 7 -33.29 -10.91 32.14
N VAL A 8 -34.39 -11.24 31.45
CA VAL A 8 -35.37 -10.27 30.90
C VAL A 8 -36.81 -10.60 31.35
N ALA A 9 -36.97 -11.42 32.39
CA ALA A 9 -38.26 -11.97 32.83
C ALA A 9 -38.51 -11.76 34.34
N TYR A 10 -38.58 -10.50 34.78
CA TYR A 10 -39.22 -10.14 36.06
C TYR A 10 -39.76 -8.71 36.02
N ASN A 11 -40.86 -8.45 36.75
CA ASN A 11 -41.65 -7.21 36.81
C ASN A 11 -42.52 -6.88 35.57
N ASN A 12 -43.63 -7.60 35.41
CA ASN A 12 -44.91 -6.97 35.06
C ASN A 12 -45.70 -6.78 36.36
N GLY A 13 -46.19 -5.57 36.61
CA GLY A 13 -46.98 -5.21 37.80
C GLY A 13 -47.62 -3.84 37.57
N GLU A 14 -48.93 -3.77 37.71
CA GLU A 14 -49.78 -2.66 37.27
C GLU A 14 -49.58 -1.38 38.10
N PHE A 15 -49.83 -0.21 37.50
CA PHE A 15 -50.67 0.84 38.12
C PHE A 15 -51.17 1.86 37.07
N THR A 16 -52.21 2.62 37.42
CA THR A 16 -53.14 3.29 36.50
C THR A 16 -52.91 4.78 36.27
N PHE A 17 -53.28 5.28 35.08
CA PHE A 17 -53.49 6.70 34.80
C PHE A 17 -54.83 7.22 35.36
N PRO A 18 -54.90 8.51 35.74
CA PRO A 18 -56.10 9.33 35.65
C PRO A 18 -55.94 10.51 34.66
N GLU A 19 -57.05 11.11 34.24
CA GLU A 19 -57.10 12.08 33.14
C GLU A 19 -56.96 13.57 33.54
N ALA A 20 -56.63 14.37 32.53
CA ALA A 20 -56.84 15.80 32.29
C ALA A 20 -57.46 16.71 33.38
N ARG A 21 -56.91 17.93 33.49
CA ARG A 21 -57.70 19.15 33.70
C ARG A 21 -57.16 20.34 32.91
N SER A 22 -58.08 21.21 32.49
CA SER A 22 -57.88 22.35 31.60
C SER A 22 -57.48 23.63 32.34
N PHE A 23 -56.71 24.51 31.69
CA PHE A 23 -56.73 25.95 31.97
C PHE A 23 -56.60 26.78 30.68
N SER A 24 -57.23 27.95 30.67
CA SER A 24 -57.33 28.89 29.55
C SER A 24 -57.21 30.34 30.09
N PRO A 25 -57.12 31.39 29.25
CA PRO A 25 -56.01 32.33 29.41
C PRO A 25 -56.39 33.75 29.86
N ASN A 26 -55.37 34.56 30.13
CA ASN A 26 -55.27 36.00 29.82
C ASN A 26 -53.81 36.45 30.03
N ALA A 27 -53.27 37.56 29.48
CA ALA A 27 -53.38 38.26 28.21
C ALA A 27 -52.85 39.70 28.41
N ASN A 28 -52.09 40.23 27.46
CA ASN A 28 -51.60 41.63 27.37
C ASN A 28 -50.55 42.01 28.46
N HIS A 29 -49.49 42.77 28.16
CA HIS A 29 -49.48 43.99 27.35
C HIS A 29 -48.45 44.04 26.20
N PHE A 30 -48.73 44.92 25.24
CA PHE A 30 -47.84 45.34 24.15
C PHE A 30 -46.93 46.50 24.59
N ASP A 31 -45.77 46.67 23.93
CA ASP A 31 -45.57 47.90 23.15
C ASP A 31 -44.64 47.72 21.93
N PHE A 32 -44.65 48.70 21.03
CA PHE A 32 -44.09 48.71 19.64
C PHE A 32 -43.39 50.09 19.41
N PRO A 33 -42.94 50.53 18.19
CA PRO A 33 -42.81 49.88 16.87
C PRO A 33 -41.37 50.05 16.30
N ARG A 34 -40.98 50.37 15.03
CA ARG A 34 -41.60 50.67 13.70
C ARG A 34 -40.52 50.60 12.58
N ILE A 35 -40.94 50.53 11.29
CA ILE A 35 -40.22 50.99 10.06
C ILE A 35 -38.94 50.21 9.63
N THR A 36 -38.72 49.74 8.39
CA THR A 36 -39.47 49.43 7.12
C THR A 36 -38.51 48.57 6.24
N LEU A 37 -38.73 48.05 5.00
CA LEU A 37 -39.82 47.95 3.98
C LEU A 37 -39.54 46.69 3.08
N PHE A 38 -40.27 46.52 1.95
CA PHE A 38 -39.99 45.65 0.77
C PHE A 38 -39.58 44.16 1.02
N ARG A 39 -40.36 43.10 0.72
CA ARG A 39 -41.43 42.83 -0.30
C ARG A 39 -40.91 42.98 -1.74
N THR A 40 -41.16 42.14 -2.76
CA THR A 40 -41.76 40.78 -3.01
C THR A 40 -41.25 40.32 -4.41
N LEU A 41 -41.50 39.18 -5.08
CA LEU A 41 -42.43 38.03 -5.11
C LEU A 41 -41.58 36.71 -5.20
N SER A 42 -41.97 35.44 -4.98
CA SER A 42 -43.20 34.60 -5.05
C SER A 42 -43.58 33.99 -6.41
N PHE A 43 -43.76 32.66 -6.49
CA PHE A 43 -45.00 32.00 -6.94
C PHE A 43 -45.00 30.48 -6.64
N SER A 44 -46.18 29.83 -6.71
CA SER A 44 -46.43 28.40 -6.41
C SER A 44 -47.61 27.88 -7.30
N PRO A 45 -48.37 26.80 -6.99
CA PRO A 45 -48.23 25.51 -7.67
C PRO A 45 -49.45 25.08 -8.52
N SER A 46 -49.37 23.91 -9.15
CA SER A 46 -50.48 23.20 -9.82
C SER A 46 -50.11 21.72 -10.01
N PHE A 47 -50.98 20.71 -10.13
CA PHE A 47 -52.33 20.36 -9.68
C PHE A 47 -52.63 19.00 -10.38
N GLY A 48 -53.43 18.09 -9.83
CA GLY A 48 -54.00 16.95 -10.58
C GLY A 48 -53.80 15.55 -10.00
N LEU A 49 -54.90 14.95 -9.51
CA LEU A 49 -55.04 13.50 -9.32
C LEU A 49 -55.85 12.91 -10.48
N VAL A 50 -55.47 11.73 -10.98
CA VAL A 50 -56.38 10.76 -11.63
C VAL A 50 -55.94 9.33 -11.27
N ALA A 51 -56.89 8.43 -11.09
CA ALA A 51 -56.71 7.00 -10.77
C ALA A 51 -57.30 6.10 -11.89
N PRO A 52 -57.09 4.76 -11.90
CA PRO A 52 -56.77 4.02 -13.15
C PRO A 52 -57.95 3.37 -13.88
N LYS A 53 -57.70 2.92 -15.14
CA LYS A 53 -58.56 1.99 -15.90
C LYS A 53 -57.76 0.87 -16.62
N ILE A 54 -57.97 -0.34 -16.10
CA ILE A 54 -58.13 -1.69 -16.67
C ILE A 54 -57.92 -1.90 -18.21
N PHE A 55 -57.47 -3.13 -18.55
CA PHE A 55 -57.35 -3.81 -19.86
C PHE A 55 -56.03 -3.58 -20.64
N ALA A 56 -55.48 -4.56 -21.40
CA ALA A 56 -55.92 -5.93 -21.70
C ALA A 56 -54.77 -6.97 -21.68
N PHE A 57 -55.11 -8.26 -21.81
CA PHE A 57 -54.17 -9.38 -22.04
C PHE A 57 -53.59 -9.37 -23.47
N GLY A 58 -52.46 -10.03 -23.66
CA GLY A 58 -51.91 -10.40 -24.96
C GLY A 58 -50.88 -11.51 -24.81
N GLU A 59 -51.19 -12.71 -25.34
CA GLU A 59 -50.29 -13.87 -25.29
C GLU A 59 -49.26 -13.85 -26.44
N GLY A 60 -48.10 -14.45 -26.20
CA GLY A 60 -47.06 -14.67 -27.21
C GLY A 60 -46.14 -15.80 -26.78
N GLN A 61 -46.26 -16.96 -27.43
CA GLN A 61 -45.50 -18.16 -27.09
C GLN A 61 -44.12 -18.21 -27.78
N GLY A 62 -43.21 -18.98 -27.20
CA GLY A 62 -42.26 -19.78 -27.98
C GLY A 62 -40.82 -19.26 -28.12
N ALA A 63 -39.92 -19.81 -27.30
CA ALA A 63 -38.63 -20.36 -27.72
C ALA A 63 -37.93 -21.02 -26.51
N ALA A 64 -37.81 -22.35 -26.52
CA ALA A 64 -36.96 -23.06 -25.58
C ALA A 64 -35.61 -23.35 -26.26
N GLY A 65 -34.52 -22.83 -25.69
CA GLY A 65 -33.16 -23.15 -26.09
C GLY A 65 -32.40 -23.72 -24.89
N SER A 66 -31.88 -24.94 -25.02
CA SER A 66 -31.11 -25.62 -23.99
C SER A 66 -29.62 -25.34 -24.15
N GLU A 67 -29.00 -24.69 -23.17
CA GLU A 67 -27.54 -24.69 -22.97
C GLU A 67 -27.21 -25.34 -21.63
N SER A 68 -26.05 -25.99 -21.58
CA SER A 68 -25.66 -26.94 -20.54
C SER A 68 -25.24 -26.31 -19.22
N ASP A 69 -25.47 -27.04 -18.12
CA ASP A 69 -24.94 -26.68 -16.79
C ASP A 69 -23.41 -26.69 -16.77
N ASP A 70 -22.81 -25.53 -16.51
CA ASP A 70 -21.38 -25.43 -16.20
C ASP A 70 -21.07 -24.34 -15.15
N GLY A 71 -20.68 -24.76 -13.94
CA GLY A 71 -19.90 -24.04 -12.92
C GLY A 71 -20.30 -22.66 -12.38
N ALA A 72 -21.29 -21.95 -12.94
CA ALA A 72 -21.40 -20.50 -12.76
C ALA A 72 -21.91 -20.04 -11.36
N PHE A 73 -20.99 -19.57 -10.51
CA PHE A 73 -21.27 -18.99 -9.17
C PHE A 73 -22.26 -17.81 -9.22
N ARG A 74 -23.56 -18.09 -9.09
CA ARG A 74 -24.64 -17.08 -9.01
C ARG A 74 -24.69 -16.36 -7.66
N VAL A 75 -23.78 -15.39 -7.45
CA VAL A 75 -23.91 -14.40 -6.36
C VAL A 75 -25.01 -13.38 -6.71
N SER A 76 -26.26 -13.75 -6.48
CA SER A 76 -27.45 -12.94 -6.80
C SER A 76 -27.75 -11.87 -5.74
N LEU A 77 -26.75 -11.08 -5.35
CA LEU A 77 -26.85 -10.08 -4.27
C LEU A 77 -26.39 -8.65 -4.63
N ILE A 78 -26.54 -8.27 -5.89
CA ILE A 78 -26.65 -6.85 -6.28
C ILE A 78 -27.82 -6.71 -7.28
N PRO A 79 -28.81 -5.83 -7.03
CA PRO A 79 -29.95 -5.61 -7.94
C PRO A 79 -29.53 -5.34 -9.39
N ARG A 80 -30.38 -5.70 -10.36
CA ARG A 80 -30.07 -5.53 -11.80
C ARG A 80 -29.81 -4.07 -12.20
N GLU A 81 -30.42 -3.11 -11.49
CA GLU A 81 -30.27 -1.67 -11.72
C GLU A 81 -28.87 -1.12 -11.41
N PHE A 82 -28.08 -1.82 -10.58
CA PHE A 82 -26.71 -1.42 -10.20
C PHE A 82 -25.63 -1.78 -11.26
N GLY A 83 -26.02 -1.95 -12.53
CA GLY A 83 -25.13 -2.38 -13.62
C GLY A 83 -23.86 -1.54 -13.77
N LEU A 84 -23.96 -0.21 -13.58
CA LEU A 84 -22.82 0.72 -13.62
C LEU A 84 -21.76 0.45 -12.53
N TYR A 85 -22.19 0.06 -11.33
CA TYR A 85 -21.32 -0.14 -10.17
C TYR A 85 -20.61 -1.50 -10.19
N ARG A 86 -21.13 -2.50 -10.92
CA ARG A 86 -20.51 -3.84 -11.02
C ARG A 86 -19.08 -3.78 -11.54
N ARG A 87 -18.76 -2.84 -12.43
CA ARG A 87 -17.41 -2.59 -12.94
C ARG A 87 -16.42 -2.13 -11.86
N VAL A 88 -16.86 -1.39 -10.83
CA VAL A 88 -16.02 -0.88 -9.74
C VAL A 88 -15.78 -1.92 -8.63
N TYR A 89 -16.76 -2.79 -8.37
CA TYR A 89 -16.70 -3.82 -7.31
C TYR A 89 -16.30 -5.22 -7.79
N PHE A 90 -16.26 -5.46 -9.11
CA PHE A 90 -15.81 -6.73 -9.70
C PHE A 90 -14.81 -6.53 -10.85
N SER A 91 -14.08 -5.41 -10.85
CA SER A 91 -13.08 -5.03 -11.87
C SER A 91 -12.16 -6.17 -12.29
N LYS A 92 -11.65 -6.96 -11.33
CA LYS A 92 -10.73 -8.08 -11.58
C LYS A 92 -11.33 -9.17 -12.48
N TRP A 93 -12.64 -9.39 -12.38
CA TRP A 93 -13.36 -10.38 -13.19
C TRP A 93 -13.62 -9.90 -14.62
N TYR A 94 -13.75 -8.58 -14.84
CA TYR A 94 -13.79 -7.99 -16.18
C TYR A 94 -12.39 -8.00 -16.83
N LEU A 95 -11.36 -7.59 -16.09
CA LEU A 95 -9.95 -7.61 -16.56
C LEU A 95 -9.44 -9.01 -16.92
N LYS A 96 -10.00 -10.07 -16.30
CA LYS A 96 -9.71 -11.48 -16.63
C LYS A 96 -10.59 -12.06 -17.76
N GLY A 97 -11.44 -11.27 -18.41
CA GLY A 97 -12.39 -11.73 -19.43
C GLY A 97 -13.55 -12.62 -18.93
N ALA A 98 -13.47 -13.14 -17.69
CA ALA A 98 -14.45 -14.03 -17.07
C ALA A 98 -15.83 -13.40 -16.82
N ARG A 99 -16.02 -12.10 -17.09
CA ARG A 99 -17.31 -11.43 -17.14
C ARG A 99 -17.35 -10.42 -18.29
N SER A 100 -18.25 -10.65 -19.25
CA SER A 100 -18.69 -9.63 -20.21
C SER A 100 -19.86 -8.80 -19.62
N SER A 101 -20.23 -7.71 -20.29
CA SER A 101 -21.47 -6.97 -20.00
C SER A 101 -22.62 -7.52 -20.83
N PRO A 102 -23.86 -7.61 -20.32
CA PRO A 102 -25.02 -7.74 -21.19
C PRO A 102 -25.16 -6.48 -22.06
N ASN A 103 -25.46 -6.65 -23.35
CA ASN A 103 -25.45 -5.57 -24.35
C ASN A 103 -26.66 -4.60 -24.29
N HIS A 104 -27.58 -4.77 -23.33
CA HIS A 104 -28.72 -3.87 -23.14
C HIS A 104 -28.75 -3.24 -21.74
N SER A 105 -28.44 -1.95 -21.67
CA SER A 105 -28.76 -1.09 -20.53
C SER A 105 -30.21 -0.59 -20.64
N GLY A 106 -31.17 -1.48 -20.33
CA GLY A 106 -32.59 -1.12 -20.30
C GLY A 106 -32.89 -0.14 -19.16
N THR A 107 -33.50 1.01 -19.48
CA THR A 107 -33.81 2.07 -18.52
C THR A 107 -35.00 1.71 -17.64
N PHE A 108 -34.75 1.07 -16.51
CA PHE A 108 -35.72 0.93 -15.42
C PHE A 108 -35.06 1.23 -14.08
N VAL A 109 -35.72 2.08 -13.28
CA VAL A 109 -35.33 2.43 -11.91
C VAL A 109 -36.56 2.28 -11.03
N HIS A 110 -36.66 1.19 -10.28
CA HIS A 110 -37.80 0.94 -9.40
C HIS A 110 -37.43 1.24 -7.93
N LYS A 111 -38.31 2.02 -7.29
CA LYS A 111 -38.13 2.61 -5.96
C LYS A 111 -37.98 1.56 -4.85
N PHE A 112 -36.75 1.20 -4.48
CA PHE A 112 -36.47 0.26 -3.39
C PHE A 112 -36.39 0.92 -2.01
N VAL A 113 -37.44 0.74 -1.21
CA VAL A 113 -37.35 0.67 0.26
C VAL A 113 -38.12 -0.57 0.70
N ASN A 114 -37.41 -1.68 0.92
CA ASN A 114 -38.00 -2.96 1.33
C ASN A 114 -37.40 -3.37 2.69
N LEU A 115 -38.08 -2.97 3.77
CA LEU A 115 -37.65 -3.11 5.16
C LEU A 115 -37.83 -4.53 5.71
N ASN A 116 -37.20 -5.50 5.04
CA ASN A 116 -37.14 -6.89 5.49
C ASN A 116 -35.88 -7.12 6.35
N LEU A 117 -36.03 -7.52 7.61
CA LEU A 117 -34.89 -7.84 8.49
C LEU A 117 -34.00 -8.95 7.91
N ARG A 118 -34.59 -9.89 7.16
CA ARG A 118 -33.88 -10.95 6.44
C ARG A 118 -32.88 -10.42 5.41
N SER A 119 -33.11 -9.21 4.87
CA SER A 119 -32.18 -8.52 3.95
C SER A 119 -30.93 -8.01 4.66
N TYR A 120 -31.01 -7.66 5.94
CA TYR A 120 -29.83 -7.28 6.74
C TYR A 120 -28.95 -8.49 7.07
N LEU A 121 -29.54 -9.68 7.27
CA LEU A 121 -28.76 -10.92 7.35
C LEU A 121 -28.09 -11.25 6.00
N ARG A 122 -28.78 -10.99 4.87
CA ARG A 122 -28.19 -11.13 3.53
C ARG A 122 -27.04 -10.16 3.25
N PHE A 123 -27.05 -8.97 3.83
CA PHE A 123 -26.00 -7.96 3.61
C PHE A 123 -24.59 -8.45 3.97
N LEU A 124 -24.45 -9.44 4.85
CA LEU A 124 -23.16 -10.01 5.25
C LEU A 124 -22.81 -11.34 4.55
N GLU A 125 -23.61 -11.84 3.60
CA GLU A 125 -23.32 -13.09 2.87
C GLU A 125 -21.96 -13.09 2.12
N TRP A 126 -21.43 -11.91 1.80
CA TRP A 126 -20.09 -11.76 1.19
C TRP A 126 -18.94 -12.15 2.13
N MET A 127 -19.14 -12.08 3.45
CA MET A 127 -18.11 -12.42 4.46
C MET A 127 -17.79 -13.92 4.47
N PRO A 128 -18.74 -14.86 4.68
CA PRO A 128 -18.45 -16.29 4.57
C PRO A 128 -18.08 -16.68 3.14
N ALA A 129 -18.61 -16.01 2.11
CA ALA A 129 -18.21 -16.26 0.72
C ALA A 129 -16.72 -15.97 0.47
N ALA A 130 -16.18 -14.87 1.00
CA ALA A 130 -14.75 -14.55 0.89
C ALA A 130 -13.83 -15.55 1.61
N LEU A 131 -14.35 -16.26 2.62
CA LEU A 131 -13.62 -17.29 3.37
C LEU A 131 -13.64 -18.68 2.71
N LYS A 132 -14.49 -18.93 1.70
CA LYS A 132 -14.60 -20.26 1.04
C LYS A 132 -13.40 -20.62 0.17
N MET A 133 -12.83 -19.65 -0.54
CA MET A 133 -11.71 -19.88 -1.46
C MET A 133 -10.45 -20.31 -0.67
N PRO A 134 -9.80 -21.45 -0.98
CA PRO A 134 -8.59 -21.90 -0.29
C PRO A 134 -7.38 -21.04 -0.63
N GLU A 135 -6.27 -21.22 0.10
CA GLU A 135 -5.07 -20.38 -0.05
C GLU A 135 -4.31 -20.62 -1.35
N LEU A 136 -4.26 -21.87 -1.85
CA LEU A 136 -3.59 -22.21 -3.12
C LEU A 136 -4.29 -21.54 -4.32
N GLU A 137 -5.60 -21.72 -4.46
CA GLU A 137 -6.40 -21.01 -5.47
C GLU A 137 -6.25 -19.49 -5.36
N LEU A 138 -6.14 -18.95 -4.14
CA LEU A 138 -5.97 -17.51 -3.94
C LEU A 138 -4.59 -17.02 -4.43
N ILE A 139 -3.53 -17.80 -4.28
CA ILE A 139 -2.20 -17.50 -4.83
C ILE A 139 -2.26 -17.50 -6.37
N ASP A 140 -2.80 -18.55 -6.98
CA ASP A 140 -2.94 -18.64 -8.45
C ASP A 140 -3.88 -17.56 -9.02
N HIS A 141 -4.90 -17.18 -8.25
CA HIS A 141 -5.88 -16.18 -8.66
C HIS A 141 -5.39 -14.74 -8.48
N ALA A 142 -4.62 -14.43 -7.44
CA ALA A 142 -4.33 -13.05 -7.04
C ALA A 142 -2.85 -12.67 -6.98
N GLY A 143 -1.92 -13.62 -6.95
CA GLY A 143 -0.49 -13.41 -6.73
C GLY A 143 -0.03 -13.78 -5.31
N LEU A 144 1.25 -14.13 -5.16
CA LEU A 144 1.82 -14.51 -3.86
C LEU A 144 1.97 -13.29 -2.94
N ASP A 145 2.35 -12.13 -3.48
CA ASP A 145 2.38 -10.87 -2.74
C ASP A 145 1.03 -10.60 -2.04
N SER A 146 -0.09 -10.77 -2.76
CA SER A 146 -1.45 -10.62 -2.23
C SER A 146 -1.78 -11.61 -1.11
N ALA A 147 -1.39 -12.88 -1.25
CA ALA A 147 -1.65 -13.90 -0.24
C ALA A 147 -0.82 -13.67 1.04
N VAL A 148 0.46 -13.34 0.91
CA VAL A 148 1.34 -13.05 2.07
C VAL A 148 0.97 -11.72 2.74
N PHE A 149 0.47 -10.73 1.99
CA PHE A 149 -0.12 -9.52 2.58
C PHE A 149 -1.32 -9.85 3.50
N LEU A 150 -2.21 -10.75 3.08
CA LEU A 150 -3.32 -11.21 3.93
C LEU A 150 -2.84 -11.98 5.18
N ARG A 151 -1.72 -12.70 5.10
CA ARG A 151 -1.12 -13.36 6.27
C ARG A 151 -0.65 -12.38 7.33
N ILE A 152 -0.26 -11.15 7.00
CA ILE A 152 0.07 -10.12 8.01
C ILE A 152 -1.10 -9.94 9.00
N TYR A 153 -2.35 -9.97 8.51
CA TYR A 153 -3.53 -9.88 9.37
C TYR A 153 -3.80 -11.15 10.19
N LEU A 154 -3.65 -12.34 9.58
CA LEU A 154 -3.75 -13.62 10.29
C LEU A 154 -2.72 -13.74 11.43
N ILE A 155 -1.53 -13.18 11.24
CA ILE A 155 -0.44 -13.18 12.22
C ILE A 155 -0.74 -12.20 13.36
N GLY A 156 -1.40 -11.08 13.06
CA GLY A 156 -2.00 -10.22 14.08
C GLY A 156 -2.97 -10.99 14.99
N LEU A 157 -3.87 -11.79 14.41
CA LEU A 157 -4.77 -12.66 15.18
C LEU A 157 -4.01 -13.74 15.98
N LYS A 158 -3.07 -14.46 15.36
CA LYS A 158 -2.28 -15.52 16.04
C LYS A 158 -1.43 -15.00 17.20
N ILE A 159 -0.90 -13.77 17.10
CA ILE A 159 -0.17 -13.11 18.19
C ILE A 159 -1.16 -12.62 19.25
N PHE A 160 -2.16 -11.79 18.89
CA PHE A 160 -2.95 -11.06 19.87
C PHE A 160 -4.08 -11.86 20.54
N ILE A 161 -4.61 -12.94 19.94
CA ILE A 161 -5.69 -13.73 20.58
C ILE A 161 -5.25 -14.31 21.94
N PRO A 162 -4.19 -15.16 22.02
CA PRO A 162 -3.76 -15.73 23.31
C PRO A 162 -3.19 -14.67 24.26
N ILE A 163 -2.51 -13.63 23.75
CA ILE A 163 -2.06 -12.49 24.56
C ILE A 163 -3.25 -11.79 25.22
N THR A 164 -4.36 -11.57 24.50
CA THR A 164 -5.57 -10.95 25.06
C THR A 164 -6.20 -11.84 26.13
N ILE A 165 -6.37 -13.14 25.86
CA ILE A 165 -6.94 -14.10 26.82
C ILE A 165 -6.13 -14.09 28.12
N LEU A 166 -4.81 -14.22 28.04
CA LEU A 166 -3.93 -14.22 29.21
C LEU A 166 -3.90 -12.86 29.93
N ALA A 167 -3.87 -11.75 29.20
CA ALA A 167 -3.86 -10.41 29.79
C ALA A 167 -5.18 -10.09 30.53
N PHE A 168 -6.32 -10.56 30.01
CA PHE A 168 -7.62 -10.43 30.67
C PHE A 168 -7.74 -11.37 31.88
N SER A 169 -7.23 -12.61 31.80
CA SER A 169 -7.27 -13.56 32.91
C SER A 169 -6.32 -13.20 34.07
N VAL A 170 -5.18 -12.56 33.80
CA VAL A 170 -4.13 -12.31 34.81
C VAL A 170 -3.99 -10.82 35.16
N LEU A 171 -3.74 -9.95 34.17
CA LEU A 171 -3.35 -8.57 34.44
C LEU A 171 -4.54 -7.68 34.87
N ILE A 172 -5.74 -7.91 34.33
CA ILE A 172 -6.93 -7.14 34.73
C ILE A 172 -7.27 -7.34 36.22
N PRO A 173 -7.37 -8.57 36.77
CA PRO A 173 -7.56 -8.77 38.21
C PRO A 173 -6.43 -8.19 39.07
N VAL A 174 -5.17 -8.30 38.63
CA VAL A 174 -4.01 -7.75 39.35
C VAL A 174 -4.05 -6.22 39.44
N ASN A 175 -4.51 -5.53 38.39
CA ASN A 175 -4.67 -4.07 38.38
C ASN A 175 -5.92 -3.63 39.16
N TRP A 176 -7.06 -4.30 38.96
CA TRP A 176 -8.37 -3.89 39.51
C TRP A 176 -8.49 -4.09 41.02
N THR A 177 -7.75 -5.02 41.62
CA THR A 177 -7.75 -5.29 43.08
C THR A 177 -7.03 -4.21 43.91
N ASN A 178 -6.95 -2.97 43.40
CA ASN A 178 -6.23 -1.88 44.04
C ASN A 178 -6.93 -0.52 43.85
N SER A 179 -6.70 0.42 44.77
CA SER A 179 -7.39 1.72 44.83
C SER A 179 -6.45 2.93 44.83
N THR A 180 -5.20 2.78 44.39
CA THR A 180 -4.19 3.85 44.44
C THR A 180 -4.57 5.08 43.59
N LEU A 181 -5.25 4.91 42.44
CA LEU A 181 -5.76 6.06 41.67
C LEU A 181 -6.84 6.83 42.43
N LYS A 182 -7.78 6.13 43.09
CA LYS A 182 -8.88 6.70 43.88
C LYS A 182 -8.40 7.55 45.06
N ASN A 183 -7.20 7.27 45.55
CA ASN A 183 -6.54 8.02 46.61
C ASN A 183 -5.58 9.10 46.07
N SER A 184 -5.64 9.47 44.78
CA SER A 184 -4.72 10.40 44.14
C SER A 184 -5.41 11.61 43.51
N ASN A 185 -4.88 12.82 43.72
CA ASN A 185 -5.40 14.08 43.17
C ASN A 185 -5.08 14.27 41.68
N LYS A 186 -5.03 13.19 40.88
CA LYS A 186 -4.80 13.23 39.44
C LYS A 186 -6.12 13.09 38.69
N VAL A 187 -6.22 13.70 37.52
CA VAL A 187 -7.30 13.39 36.57
C VAL A 187 -6.99 12.03 35.94
N TYR A 188 -7.86 11.05 36.14
CA TYR A 188 -7.78 9.71 35.55
C TYR A 188 -9.17 9.28 35.04
N SER A 189 -9.19 8.29 34.16
CA SER A 189 -10.41 7.69 33.62
C SER A 189 -10.68 6.32 34.23
N ASN A 190 -11.92 5.82 34.11
CA ASN A 190 -12.28 4.47 34.57
C ASN A 190 -11.49 3.34 33.85
N ILE A 191 -10.79 3.66 32.77
CA ILE A 191 -9.88 2.72 32.06
C ILE A 191 -8.53 2.62 32.78
N ASP A 192 -8.08 3.68 33.46
CA ASP A 192 -6.79 3.72 34.15
C ASP A 192 -6.79 2.84 35.41
N ASP A 193 -7.94 2.66 36.07
CA ASP A 193 -8.16 1.67 37.16
C ASP A 193 -7.77 0.24 36.75
N LEU A 194 -7.90 -0.08 35.46
CA LEU A 194 -7.59 -1.40 34.86
C LEU A 194 -6.15 -1.48 34.33
N SER A 195 -5.32 -0.47 34.58
CA SER A 195 -3.96 -0.33 34.06
C SER A 195 -2.87 -0.47 35.13
N ILE A 196 -1.62 -0.64 34.67
CA ILE A 196 -0.42 -0.60 35.53
C ILE A 196 -0.24 0.75 36.27
N SER A 197 -0.95 1.82 35.88
CA SER A 197 -0.88 3.10 36.60
C SER A 197 -1.49 2.99 38.00
N ASN A 198 -2.53 2.15 38.18
CA ASN A 198 -3.17 1.86 39.47
C ASN A 198 -2.33 0.96 40.39
N VAL A 199 -1.23 0.36 39.93
CA VAL A 199 -0.34 -0.45 40.78
C VAL A 199 0.57 0.47 41.64
N PRO A 200 0.69 0.27 42.97
CA PRO A 200 1.45 1.16 43.83
C PRO A 200 2.96 0.99 43.65
N THR A 201 3.73 2.03 43.98
CA THR A 201 5.20 2.02 43.91
C THR A 201 5.79 0.93 44.81
N GLY A 202 6.84 0.24 44.34
CA GLY A 202 7.49 -0.86 45.06
C GLY A 202 6.67 -2.16 45.20
N SER A 203 5.46 -2.25 44.64
CA SER A 203 4.59 -3.43 44.82
C SER A 203 5.14 -4.69 44.14
N GLN A 204 5.05 -5.84 44.82
CA GLN A 204 5.37 -7.15 44.23
C GLN A 204 4.49 -7.50 43.01
N ARG A 205 3.32 -6.84 42.83
CA ARG A 205 2.44 -7.02 41.65
C ARG A 205 3.17 -6.78 40.31
N PHE A 206 4.24 -5.99 40.26
CA PHE A 206 5.05 -5.82 39.05
C PHE A 206 5.69 -7.13 38.54
N LEU A 207 5.87 -8.13 39.40
CA LEU A 207 6.33 -9.46 39.00
C LEU A 207 5.34 -10.15 38.05
N ALA A 208 4.02 -9.91 38.19
CA ALA A 208 3.03 -10.44 37.25
C ALA A 208 3.22 -9.82 35.85
N HIS A 209 3.40 -8.50 35.75
CA HIS A 209 3.66 -7.82 34.47
C HIS A 209 4.99 -8.28 33.84
N LEU A 210 6.03 -8.50 34.66
CA LEU A 210 7.32 -9.04 34.23
C LEU A 210 7.16 -10.45 33.62
N VAL A 211 6.52 -11.38 34.33
CA VAL A 211 6.26 -12.75 33.84
C VAL A 211 5.42 -12.72 32.57
N MET A 212 4.36 -11.90 32.52
CA MET A 212 3.55 -11.77 31.32
C MET A 212 4.34 -11.18 30.13
N ALA A 213 5.25 -10.23 30.35
CA ALA A 213 6.12 -9.69 29.29
C ALA A 213 7.07 -10.76 28.70
N TYR A 214 7.58 -11.68 29.54
CA TYR A 214 8.32 -12.85 29.07
C TYR A 214 7.42 -13.77 28.22
N VAL A 215 6.24 -14.15 28.71
CA VAL A 215 5.29 -15.01 27.99
C VAL A 215 4.85 -14.41 26.65
N PHE A 216 4.49 -13.13 26.63
CA PHE A 216 4.09 -12.41 25.40
C PHE A 216 5.24 -12.32 24.39
N THR A 217 6.48 -12.11 24.87
CA THR A 217 7.67 -12.09 24.00
C THR A 217 7.92 -13.46 23.39
N PHE A 218 8.02 -14.51 24.20
CA PHE A 218 8.31 -15.86 23.71
C PHE A 218 7.23 -16.36 22.75
N TRP A 219 5.94 -16.10 23.04
CA TRP A 219 4.85 -16.42 22.11
C TRP A 219 4.98 -15.66 20.78
N SER A 220 5.23 -14.34 20.83
CA SER A 220 5.38 -13.52 19.62
C SER A 220 6.57 -13.98 18.77
N CYS A 221 7.71 -14.28 19.39
CA CYS A 221 8.88 -14.84 18.70
C CYS A 221 8.59 -16.22 18.11
N TYR A 222 7.87 -17.10 18.81
CA TYR A 222 7.47 -18.42 18.30
C TYR A 222 6.57 -18.31 17.05
N VAL A 223 5.54 -17.47 17.10
CA VAL A 223 4.64 -17.25 15.95
C VAL A 223 5.40 -16.62 14.77
N LEU A 224 6.23 -15.59 15.02
CA LEU A 224 7.05 -14.97 13.98
C LEU A 224 8.03 -15.96 13.34
N HIS A 225 8.66 -16.84 14.14
CA HIS A 225 9.53 -17.90 13.61
C HIS A 225 8.77 -18.85 12.69
N LYS A 226 7.63 -19.40 13.16
CA LYS A 226 6.86 -20.36 12.36
C LYS A 226 6.25 -19.74 11.11
N GLU A 227 5.89 -18.47 11.12
CA GLU A 227 5.37 -17.80 9.91
C GLU A 227 6.50 -17.39 8.95
N TYR A 228 7.70 -17.07 9.43
CA TYR A 228 8.87 -16.87 8.57
C TYR A 228 9.28 -18.19 7.87
N GLU A 229 9.21 -19.32 8.59
CA GLU A 229 9.39 -20.68 8.06
C GLU A 229 8.35 -20.99 6.95
N ILE A 230 7.06 -20.73 7.20
CA ILE A 230 5.98 -20.99 6.23
C ILE A 230 6.07 -20.04 5.02
N VAL A 231 6.32 -18.74 5.20
CA VAL A 231 6.44 -17.78 4.08
C VAL A 231 7.70 -18.04 3.25
N ALA A 232 8.80 -18.52 3.84
CA ALA A 232 9.97 -18.97 3.09
C ALA A 232 9.63 -20.19 2.20
N ALA A 233 8.94 -21.19 2.76
CA ALA A 233 8.51 -22.38 2.01
C ALA A 233 7.56 -22.04 0.85
N MET A 234 6.55 -21.19 1.10
CA MET A 234 5.61 -20.75 0.05
C MET A 234 6.32 -19.96 -1.06
N ARG A 235 7.28 -19.08 -0.72
CA ARG A 235 8.07 -18.36 -1.72
C ARG A 235 8.87 -19.31 -2.61
N LEU A 236 9.58 -20.27 -2.02
CA LEU A 236 10.39 -21.23 -2.79
C LEU A 236 9.51 -22.11 -3.68
N HIS A 237 8.40 -22.64 -3.15
CA HIS A 237 7.42 -23.40 -3.94
C HIS A 237 6.82 -22.58 -5.10
N PHE A 238 6.45 -21.32 -4.86
CA PHE A 238 5.91 -20.43 -5.88
C PHE A 238 6.93 -20.12 -6.99
N LEU A 239 8.21 -19.92 -6.64
CA LEU A 239 9.27 -19.70 -7.63
C LEU A 239 9.52 -20.95 -8.50
N ALA A 240 9.52 -22.15 -7.92
CA ALA A 240 9.66 -23.40 -8.66
C ALA A 240 8.44 -23.70 -9.59
N SER A 241 7.23 -23.46 -9.08
CA SER A 241 5.98 -23.63 -9.85
C SER A 241 5.70 -22.49 -10.85
N MET A 242 6.49 -21.41 -10.83
CA MET A 242 6.26 -20.24 -11.68
C MET A 242 6.35 -20.59 -13.18
N LYS A 243 5.52 -19.91 -13.98
CA LYS A 243 5.67 -19.89 -15.44
C LYS A 243 6.99 -19.21 -15.84
N ARG A 244 7.48 -19.50 -17.04
CA ARG A 244 8.62 -18.78 -17.64
C ARG A 244 8.29 -17.29 -17.71
N ARG A 245 9.21 -16.45 -17.23
CA ARG A 245 9.16 -14.98 -17.30
C ARG A 245 10.57 -14.44 -17.59
N PRO A 246 10.72 -13.27 -18.22
CA PRO A 246 12.03 -12.74 -18.60
C PRO A 246 12.91 -12.34 -17.40
N ASP A 247 12.34 -11.94 -16.26
CA ASP A 247 13.09 -11.58 -15.03
C ASP A 247 13.91 -12.75 -14.43
N GLN A 248 13.56 -13.98 -14.79
CA GLN A 248 14.27 -15.18 -14.34
C GLN A 248 15.61 -15.37 -15.10
N PHE A 249 15.77 -14.73 -16.25
CA PHE A 249 16.91 -14.89 -17.17
C PHE A 249 17.74 -13.61 -17.35
N THR A 250 17.25 -12.47 -16.90
CA THR A 250 17.85 -11.15 -17.18
C THR A 250 18.38 -10.47 -15.92
N VAL A 251 19.57 -9.88 -16.06
CA VAL A 251 20.28 -9.14 -15.01
C VAL A 251 20.41 -7.68 -15.45
N LEU A 252 20.04 -6.75 -14.58
CA LEU A 252 20.28 -5.32 -14.79
C LEU A 252 21.72 -5.00 -14.38
N VAL A 253 22.55 -4.66 -15.38
CA VAL A 253 23.91 -4.17 -15.20
C VAL A 253 23.88 -2.65 -15.11
N ARG A 254 24.53 -2.09 -14.09
CA ARG A 254 24.60 -0.64 -13.85
C ARG A 254 26.03 -0.15 -13.66
N ASN A 255 26.25 1.12 -14.04
CA ASN A 255 27.55 1.78 -13.96
C ASN A 255 28.63 1.02 -14.76
N VAL A 256 28.31 0.73 -16.02
CA VAL A 256 29.30 0.33 -17.04
C VAL A 256 30.34 1.46 -17.15
N PRO A 257 31.65 1.16 -17.15
CA PRO A 257 32.67 2.19 -17.30
C PRO A 257 32.58 2.86 -18.70
N PRO A 258 32.82 4.18 -18.81
CA PRO A 258 32.97 4.82 -20.11
C PRO A 258 34.33 4.48 -20.72
N ASP A 259 34.31 4.01 -21.97
CA ASP A 259 35.50 3.83 -22.81
C ASP A 259 35.49 4.88 -23.96
N PRO A 260 36.64 5.37 -24.42
CA PRO A 260 36.71 6.28 -25.57
C PRO A 260 36.58 5.60 -26.94
N ASP A 261 36.90 4.30 -27.04
CA ASP A 261 37.02 3.57 -28.31
C ASP A 261 35.86 2.60 -28.57
N GLU A 262 35.26 2.00 -27.52
CA GLU A 262 34.13 1.05 -27.60
C GLU A 262 32.80 1.65 -27.08
N SER A 263 31.66 1.36 -27.73
CA SER A 263 30.33 1.78 -27.25
C SER A 263 29.83 0.95 -26.07
N VAL A 264 28.81 1.43 -25.35
CA VAL A 264 28.20 0.69 -24.22
C VAL A 264 27.63 -0.67 -24.65
N SER A 265 27.20 -0.84 -25.90
CA SER A 265 26.79 -2.16 -26.43
C SER A 265 27.99 -3.10 -26.57
N GLU A 266 29.01 -2.66 -27.32
CA GLU A 266 30.21 -3.44 -27.61
C GLU A 266 30.96 -3.82 -26.31
N LEU A 267 31.08 -2.88 -25.36
CA LEU A 267 31.63 -3.11 -24.03
C LEU A 267 30.88 -4.20 -23.26
N VAL A 268 29.54 -4.18 -23.27
CA VAL A 268 28.70 -5.15 -22.57
C VAL A 268 28.83 -6.53 -23.23
N GLU A 269 28.74 -6.59 -24.55
CA GLU A 269 28.91 -7.82 -25.32
C GLU A 269 30.29 -8.46 -25.10
N HIS A 270 31.36 -7.70 -25.31
CA HIS A 270 32.75 -8.13 -25.06
C HIS A 270 32.95 -8.59 -23.61
N PHE A 271 32.43 -7.84 -22.62
CA PHE A 271 32.55 -8.23 -21.22
C PHE A 271 31.83 -9.56 -20.91
N PHE A 272 30.63 -9.77 -21.41
CA PHE A 272 29.86 -10.99 -21.11
C PHE A 272 30.25 -12.20 -21.95
N LEU A 273 30.71 -12.02 -23.19
CA LEU A 273 31.33 -13.09 -23.99
C LEU A 273 32.63 -13.61 -23.35
N VAL A 274 33.46 -12.73 -22.78
CA VAL A 274 34.73 -13.15 -22.13
C VAL A 274 34.50 -13.78 -20.76
N ASN A 275 33.56 -13.28 -19.95
CA ASN A 275 33.38 -13.75 -18.57
C ASN A 275 32.29 -14.82 -18.39
N HIS A 276 31.33 -14.93 -19.32
CA HIS A 276 30.17 -15.84 -19.25
C HIS A 276 29.83 -16.50 -20.62
N PRO A 277 30.83 -17.04 -21.37
CA PRO A 277 30.69 -17.42 -22.78
C PRO A 277 29.51 -18.35 -23.09
N ASP A 278 29.37 -19.46 -22.36
CA ASP A 278 28.35 -20.48 -22.64
C ASP A 278 26.92 -20.09 -22.23
N HIS A 279 26.75 -18.91 -21.62
CA HIS A 279 25.50 -18.50 -20.96
C HIS A 279 24.99 -17.12 -21.37
N TYR A 280 25.85 -16.21 -21.83
CA TYR A 280 25.40 -14.97 -22.49
C TYR A 280 24.52 -15.29 -23.71
N LEU A 281 23.47 -14.49 -23.94
CA LEU A 281 22.52 -14.70 -25.05
C LEU A 281 22.25 -13.42 -25.85
N THR A 282 22.02 -12.31 -25.16
CA THR A 282 21.80 -10.98 -25.75
C THR A 282 21.81 -9.91 -24.67
N HIS A 283 21.93 -8.64 -25.05
CA HIS A 283 21.77 -7.49 -24.15
C HIS A 283 20.90 -6.39 -24.78
N GLN A 284 20.17 -5.67 -23.94
CA GLN A 284 19.39 -4.49 -24.32
C GLN A 284 19.91 -3.27 -23.55
N VAL A 285 20.48 -2.31 -24.27
CA VAL A 285 21.00 -1.06 -23.69
C VAL A 285 19.86 -0.14 -23.25
N VAL A 286 20.07 0.61 -22.16
CA VAL A 286 19.10 1.57 -21.61
C VAL A 286 19.24 2.94 -22.28
N TYR A 287 18.14 3.45 -22.84
CA TYR A 287 18.07 4.78 -23.45
C TYR A 287 17.30 5.77 -22.56
N ASN A 288 17.73 7.04 -22.54
CA ASN A 288 17.06 8.14 -21.86
C ASN A 288 15.84 8.66 -22.66
N ALA A 289 14.79 7.84 -22.75
CA ALA A 289 13.58 8.12 -23.52
C ALA A 289 12.58 9.08 -22.82
N ASN A 290 12.93 9.72 -21.70
CA ASN A 290 12.01 10.52 -20.88
C ASN A 290 11.26 11.62 -21.64
N LYS A 291 11.92 12.32 -22.58
CA LYS A 291 11.28 13.37 -23.39
C LYS A 291 10.30 12.77 -24.40
N LEU A 292 10.68 11.66 -25.05
CA LEU A 292 9.83 10.95 -25.99
C LEU A 292 8.59 10.35 -25.29
N ALA A 293 8.75 9.80 -24.09
CA ALA A 293 7.65 9.30 -23.26
C ALA A 293 6.62 10.39 -22.93
N ASN A 294 7.06 11.61 -22.62
CA ASN A 294 6.15 12.74 -22.40
C ASN A 294 5.42 13.15 -23.69
N LEU A 295 6.09 13.11 -24.86
CA LEU A 295 5.46 13.42 -26.15
C LEU A 295 4.42 12.38 -26.57
N VAL A 296 4.69 11.09 -26.33
CA VAL A 296 3.73 10.00 -26.61
C VAL A 296 2.51 10.07 -25.69
N GLU A 297 2.70 10.39 -24.40
CA GLU A 297 1.58 10.62 -23.47
C GLU A 297 0.76 11.87 -23.86
N GLU A 298 1.41 12.97 -24.27
CA GLU A 298 0.70 14.13 -24.84
C GLU A 298 -0.09 13.76 -26.11
N LYS A 299 0.51 12.97 -27.02
CA LYS A 299 -0.12 12.50 -28.27
C LYS A 299 -1.35 11.65 -27.98
N ARG A 300 -1.25 10.64 -27.13
CA ARG A 300 -2.37 9.79 -26.67
C ARG A 300 -3.50 10.62 -26.07
N GLN A 301 -3.18 11.64 -25.26
CA GLN A 301 -4.20 12.54 -24.73
C GLN A 301 -4.90 13.36 -25.82
N MET A 302 -4.19 13.80 -26.87
CA MET A 302 -4.79 14.50 -28.03
C MET A 302 -5.61 13.56 -28.92
N GLU A 303 -5.19 12.31 -29.11
CA GLU A 303 -5.94 11.27 -29.81
C GLU A 303 -7.26 10.97 -29.10
N ASN A 304 -7.22 10.77 -27.77
CA ASN A 304 -8.44 10.65 -26.96
C ASN A 304 -9.31 11.93 -27.04
N TRP A 305 -8.76 13.11 -27.34
CA TRP A 305 -9.60 14.29 -27.64
C TRP A 305 -10.19 14.27 -29.05
N ARG A 306 -9.43 13.88 -30.09
CA ARG A 306 -9.93 13.68 -31.46
C ARG A 306 -11.12 12.72 -31.46
N ASP A 307 -10.96 11.55 -30.85
CA ASP A 307 -11.94 10.47 -30.90
C ASP A 307 -13.25 10.82 -30.16
N TYR A 308 -13.17 11.64 -29.12
CA TYR A 308 -14.36 12.23 -28.49
C TYR A 308 -15.14 13.12 -29.45
N TYR A 309 -14.45 14.01 -30.17
CA TYR A 309 -15.10 14.93 -31.09
C TYR A 309 -15.62 14.20 -32.34
N GLN A 310 -14.94 13.13 -32.78
CA GLN A 310 -15.44 12.22 -33.79
C GLN A 310 -16.73 11.51 -33.33
N LEU A 311 -16.71 10.78 -32.21
CA LEU A 311 -17.90 10.10 -31.66
C LEU A 311 -19.06 11.06 -31.34
N LYS A 312 -18.77 12.32 -31.04
CA LYS A 312 -19.77 13.38 -30.85
C LYS A 312 -20.37 13.89 -32.18
N TYR A 313 -19.59 13.87 -33.26
CA TYR A 313 -20.05 14.15 -34.62
C TYR A 313 -20.84 12.97 -35.19
N ASP A 314 -20.37 11.73 -35.02
CA ASP A 314 -21.05 10.53 -35.50
C ASP A 314 -22.46 10.37 -34.89
N ARG A 315 -22.62 10.76 -33.62
CA ARG A 315 -23.93 10.82 -32.93
C ARG A 315 -24.86 11.96 -33.40
N ASN A 316 -24.34 12.98 -34.09
CA ASN A 316 -25.13 14.09 -34.62
C ASN A 316 -24.42 14.77 -35.82
N PRO A 317 -24.44 14.15 -37.02
CA PRO A 317 -23.67 14.59 -38.17
C PRO A 317 -24.13 15.96 -38.74
N LEU A 318 -25.28 16.47 -38.29
CA LEU A 318 -25.81 17.78 -38.66
C LEU A 318 -24.98 18.96 -38.10
N LYS A 319 -24.06 18.72 -37.15
CA LYS A 319 -23.30 19.80 -36.52
C LYS A 319 -21.87 19.39 -36.13
N ARG A 320 -20.91 19.73 -37.00
CA ARG A 320 -19.47 19.53 -36.74
C ARG A 320 -19.03 20.29 -35.47
N PRO A 321 -18.29 19.63 -34.54
CA PRO A 321 -17.98 20.23 -33.24
C PRO A 321 -16.89 21.30 -33.35
N THR A 322 -17.13 22.47 -32.76
CA THR A 322 -16.15 23.58 -32.74
C THR A 322 -15.57 23.82 -31.35
N ARG A 323 -14.30 24.21 -31.31
CA ARG A 323 -13.53 24.57 -30.11
C ARG A 323 -12.94 25.98 -30.29
N LYS A 324 -12.62 26.71 -29.21
CA LYS A 324 -11.75 27.90 -29.30
C LYS A 324 -10.27 27.56 -29.03
N THR A 325 -9.36 28.28 -29.66
CA THR A 325 -7.92 28.00 -29.60
C THR A 325 -7.23 28.35 -28.27
N GLY A 326 -7.79 29.25 -27.46
CA GLY A 326 -7.16 29.74 -26.23
C GLY A 326 -7.18 28.78 -25.04
N PHE A 327 -6.62 29.23 -23.92
CA PHE A 327 -6.51 28.46 -22.67
C PHE A 327 -7.90 27.94 -22.23
N TRP A 328 -7.96 26.63 -21.97
CA TRP A 328 -9.17 25.88 -21.61
C TRP A 328 -10.35 26.05 -22.60
N GLY A 329 -10.12 26.54 -23.82
CA GLY A 329 -11.16 26.81 -24.82
C GLY A 329 -12.02 28.05 -24.55
N LEU A 330 -11.63 28.91 -23.60
CA LEU A 330 -12.44 30.05 -23.15
C LEU A 330 -12.37 31.25 -24.11
N TYR A 331 -11.21 31.52 -24.69
CA TYR A 331 -10.95 32.64 -25.62
C TYR A 331 -10.27 32.17 -26.92
N GLY A 332 -10.01 33.07 -27.85
CA GLY A 332 -9.43 32.77 -29.16
C GLY A 332 -10.47 32.50 -30.26
N ARG A 333 -9.99 32.24 -31.48
CA ARG A 333 -10.82 31.99 -32.66
C ARG A 333 -11.56 30.65 -32.50
N LYS A 334 -12.80 30.56 -32.98
CA LYS A 334 -13.49 29.28 -33.15
C LYS A 334 -12.86 28.55 -34.33
N VAL A 335 -12.47 27.31 -34.12
CA VAL A 335 -11.94 26.37 -35.13
C VAL A 335 -12.73 25.07 -35.03
N ASP A 336 -12.64 24.23 -36.05
CA ASP A 336 -13.13 22.86 -35.93
C ASP A 336 -12.31 22.11 -34.86
N ALA A 337 -12.97 21.31 -34.05
CA ALA A 337 -12.28 20.52 -33.03
C ALA A 337 -11.51 19.36 -33.67
N ILE A 338 -12.09 18.68 -34.67
CA ILE A 338 -11.51 17.47 -35.26
C ILE A 338 -10.22 17.83 -35.99
N ASP A 339 -10.27 18.81 -36.90
CA ASP A 339 -9.09 19.26 -37.67
C ASP A 339 -8.00 19.85 -36.76
N PHE A 340 -8.37 20.52 -35.67
CA PHE A 340 -7.42 21.04 -34.69
C PHE A 340 -6.69 19.94 -33.92
N TYR A 341 -7.39 18.88 -33.49
CA TYR A 341 -6.73 17.76 -32.82
C TYR A 341 -5.91 16.93 -33.81
N THR A 342 -6.41 16.65 -35.02
CA THR A 342 -5.64 15.97 -36.07
C THR A 342 -4.34 16.72 -36.38
N SER A 343 -4.38 18.02 -36.69
CA SER A 343 -3.17 18.80 -36.97
C SER A 343 -2.20 18.96 -35.78
N LYS A 344 -2.69 18.87 -34.53
CA LYS A 344 -1.82 18.79 -33.34
C LYS A 344 -1.23 17.39 -33.15
N ILE A 345 -1.93 16.31 -33.51
CA ILE A 345 -1.40 14.94 -33.55
C ILE A 345 -0.33 14.83 -34.65
N ASP A 346 -0.58 15.34 -35.86
CA ASP A 346 0.39 15.38 -36.95
C ASP A 346 1.67 16.13 -36.56
N LYS A 347 1.53 17.23 -35.81
CA LYS A 347 2.67 17.96 -35.27
C LYS A 347 3.42 17.14 -34.20
N LEU A 348 2.70 16.55 -33.23
CA LEU A 348 3.31 15.74 -32.18
C LEU A 348 4.01 14.51 -32.75
N SER A 349 3.46 13.86 -33.77
CA SER A 349 4.04 12.70 -34.44
C SER A 349 5.33 13.04 -35.21
N LYS A 350 5.43 14.25 -35.76
CA LYS A 350 6.69 14.76 -36.34
C LYS A 350 7.74 15.11 -35.28
N GLU A 351 7.31 15.65 -34.13
CA GLU A 351 8.20 15.90 -32.99
C GLU A 351 8.69 14.58 -32.35
N GLU A 352 7.81 13.58 -32.22
CA GLU A 352 8.07 12.21 -31.77
C GLU A 352 9.09 11.49 -32.69
N ALA A 353 8.86 11.47 -34.00
CA ALA A 353 9.77 10.84 -34.96
C ALA A 353 11.18 11.49 -34.94
N ALA A 354 11.25 12.82 -34.87
CA ALA A 354 12.52 13.54 -34.78
C ALA A 354 13.27 13.24 -33.46
N GLU A 355 12.56 13.14 -32.34
CA GLU A 355 13.16 12.76 -31.05
C GLU A 355 13.57 11.28 -31.01
N HIS A 356 12.82 10.39 -31.66
CA HIS A 356 13.15 8.98 -31.82
C HIS A 356 14.47 8.80 -32.59
N GLU A 357 14.60 9.45 -33.77
CA GLU A 357 15.86 9.50 -34.51
C GLU A 357 17.00 10.11 -33.69
N ASN A 358 16.74 11.19 -32.94
CA ASN A 358 17.76 11.83 -32.09
C ASN A 358 18.25 10.90 -30.97
N ILE A 359 17.40 10.07 -30.38
CA ILE A 359 17.79 9.11 -29.33
C ILE A 359 18.68 8.00 -29.89
N ILE A 360 18.35 7.48 -31.08
CA ILE A 360 19.14 6.42 -31.74
C ILE A 360 20.50 6.96 -32.24
N LYS A 361 20.50 8.15 -32.86
CA LYS A 361 21.70 8.73 -33.51
C LYS A 361 22.71 9.35 -32.55
N ASN A 362 22.29 9.82 -31.36
CA ASN A 362 23.18 10.52 -30.43
C ASN A 362 23.55 9.63 -29.23
N PRO A 363 24.83 9.21 -29.07
CA PRO A 363 25.25 8.34 -27.96
C PRO A 363 25.06 8.97 -26.57
N LYS A 364 24.81 10.29 -26.50
CA LYS A 364 24.47 11.00 -25.24
C LYS A 364 23.14 10.54 -24.60
N TYR A 365 22.24 9.89 -25.34
CA TYR A 365 21.02 9.31 -24.77
C TYR A 365 21.21 7.87 -24.28
N ILE A 366 22.34 7.23 -24.60
CA ILE A 366 22.71 5.92 -24.07
C ILE A 366 23.15 6.09 -22.61
N MET A 367 22.56 5.32 -21.71
CA MET A 367 22.95 5.26 -20.30
C MET A 367 24.02 4.20 -20.09
N SER A 368 24.86 4.35 -19.05
CA SER A 368 25.81 3.32 -18.61
C SER A 368 25.14 2.16 -17.85
N ALA A 369 24.06 1.62 -18.43
CA ALA A 369 23.27 0.52 -17.91
C ALA A 369 22.68 -0.30 -19.06
N ALA A 370 22.56 -1.61 -18.86
CA ALA A 370 21.99 -2.55 -19.82
C ALA A 370 21.27 -3.70 -19.10
N PHE A 371 20.26 -4.27 -19.75
CA PHE A 371 19.65 -5.53 -19.36
C PHE A 371 20.38 -6.66 -20.11
N VAL A 372 21.08 -7.53 -19.40
CA VAL A 372 21.83 -8.66 -19.98
C VAL A 372 21.06 -9.94 -19.73
N SER A 373 20.73 -10.65 -20.80
CA SER A 373 19.92 -11.86 -20.79
C SER A 373 20.79 -13.10 -20.99
N PHE A 374 20.50 -14.14 -20.21
CA PHE A 374 21.24 -15.40 -20.21
C PHE A 374 20.38 -16.55 -20.74
N ARG A 375 21.02 -17.55 -21.35
CA ARG A 375 20.36 -18.78 -21.85
C ARG A 375 19.76 -19.63 -20.72
N THR A 376 20.30 -19.53 -19.51
CA THR A 376 19.87 -20.29 -18.33
C THR A 376 19.60 -19.35 -17.14
N ARG A 377 18.65 -19.74 -16.28
CA ARG A 377 18.42 -19.07 -15.00
C ARG A 377 19.62 -19.26 -14.07
N TRP A 378 20.35 -20.37 -14.22
CA TRP A 378 21.61 -20.58 -13.50
C TRP A 378 22.64 -19.49 -13.83
N GLY A 379 22.88 -19.18 -15.11
CA GLY A 379 23.81 -18.12 -15.52
C GLY A 379 23.41 -16.75 -14.99
N ALA A 380 22.12 -16.39 -15.12
CA ALA A 380 21.58 -15.17 -14.53
C ALA A 380 21.75 -15.13 -12.99
N ALA A 381 21.50 -16.26 -12.31
CA ALA A 381 21.64 -16.37 -10.85
C ALA A 381 23.07 -16.28 -10.35
N VAL A 382 24.06 -16.73 -11.13
CA VAL A 382 25.48 -16.54 -10.83
C VAL A 382 25.86 -15.07 -11.04
N CYS A 383 25.51 -14.48 -12.19
CA CYS A 383 25.81 -13.09 -12.53
C CYS A 383 25.21 -12.09 -11.52
N ALA A 384 23.93 -12.25 -11.14
CA ALA A 384 23.22 -11.38 -10.21
C ALA A 384 23.64 -11.53 -8.73
N GLN A 385 24.52 -12.48 -8.40
CA GLN A 385 24.95 -12.76 -7.02
C GLN A 385 26.47 -12.69 -6.80
N THR A 386 27.26 -12.43 -7.87
CA THR A 386 28.73 -12.38 -7.82
C THR A 386 29.26 -10.98 -8.15
N GLN A 387 30.37 -10.61 -7.53
CA GLN A 387 31.07 -9.35 -7.80
C GLN A 387 31.85 -9.46 -9.11
N GLN A 388 31.43 -8.74 -10.16
CA GLN A 388 31.98 -8.93 -11.51
C GLN A 388 33.41 -8.39 -11.71
N THR A 389 33.83 -7.33 -11.00
CA THR A 389 35.16 -6.73 -11.18
C THR A 389 35.83 -6.32 -9.86
N ARG A 390 37.14 -6.01 -9.91
CA ARG A 390 37.93 -5.52 -8.77
C ARG A 390 37.38 -4.25 -8.11
N ASN A 391 36.61 -3.42 -8.83
CA ASN A 391 36.01 -2.21 -8.28
C ASN A 391 34.53 -2.48 -7.88
N PRO A 392 34.15 -2.40 -6.60
CA PRO A 392 32.79 -2.65 -6.11
C PRO A 392 31.77 -1.54 -6.48
N THR A 393 32.10 -0.65 -7.42
CA THR A 393 31.21 0.39 -7.95
C THR A 393 31.01 0.33 -9.47
N LEU A 394 31.73 -0.54 -10.18
CA LEU A 394 31.61 -0.74 -11.64
C LEU A 394 31.03 -2.12 -11.93
N TRP A 395 30.28 -2.24 -13.04
CA TRP A 395 29.61 -3.50 -13.43
C TRP A 395 28.72 -4.06 -12.32
N LEU A 396 27.87 -3.20 -11.74
CA LEU A 396 26.97 -3.56 -10.66
C LEU A 396 25.80 -4.39 -11.21
N THR A 397 25.80 -5.69 -10.91
CA THR A 397 24.75 -6.63 -11.29
C THR A 397 23.66 -6.71 -10.23
N GLU A 398 22.42 -6.49 -10.63
CA GLU A 398 21.21 -6.68 -9.82
C GLU A 398 20.18 -7.47 -10.65
N TRP A 399 19.35 -8.29 -10.02
CA TRP A 399 18.23 -8.96 -10.73
C TRP A 399 17.37 -7.93 -11.48
N ALA A 400 17.10 -8.18 -12.76
CA ALA A 400 16.19 -7.31 -13.50
C ALA A 400 14.77 -7.47 -12.94
N PRO A 401 14.03 -6.37 -12.66
CA PRO A 401 12.61 -6.47 -12.36
C PRO A 401 11.84 -7.08 -13.54
N GLU A 402 10.64 -7.58 -13.29
CA GLU A 402 9.69 -7.89 -14.37
C GLU A 402 9.40 -6.62 -15.20
N PRO A 403 9.28 -6.66 -16.54
CA PRO A 403 9.19 -5.44 -17.35
C PRO A 403 8.09 -4.43 -16.96
N ARG A 404 6.99 -4.90 -16.36
CA ARG A 404 5.89 -4.08 -15.80
C ARG A 404 6.21 -3.45 -14.43
N ASP A 405 7.16 -4.00 -13.67
CA ASP A 405 7.64 -3.48 -12.39
C ASP A 405 8.70 -2.37 -12.60
N ILE A 406 9.23 -2.18 -13.81
CA ILE A 406 10.27 -1.17 -14.10
C ILE A 406 9.67 0.25 -14.08
N TYR A 407 10.23 1.10 -13.22
CA TYR A 407 10.00 2.54 -13.22
C TYR A 407 11.03 3.25 -14.13
N TRP A 408 10.79 3.18 -15.44
CA TRP A 408 11.71 3.59 -16.50
C TRP A 408 12.34 4.98 -16.32
N GLN A 409 11.59 5.96 -15.80
CA GLN A 409 12.08 7.33 -15.56
C GLN A 409 13.30 7.40 -14.63
N ASN A 410 13.50 6.41 -13.75
CA ASN A 410 14.64 6.38 -12.83
C ASN A 410 15.87 5.65 -13.39
N LEU A 411 15.76 4.94 -14.51
CA LEU A 411 16.91 4.27 -15.15
C LEU A 411 17.91 5.26 -15.77
N SER A 412 17.45 6.47 -16.14
CA SER A 412 18.30 7.54 -16.69
C SER A 412 19.07 8.33 -15.62
N ILE A 413 19.12 7.87 -14.37
CA ILE A 413 19.78 8.58 -13.26
C ILE A 413 21.22 8.04 -13.09
N PRO A 414 22.27 8.86 -13.30
CA PRO A 414 23.65 8.40 -13.20
C PRO A 414 23.99 8.02 -11.75
N PHE A 415 24.71 6.90 -11.58
CA PHE A 415 24.92 6.21 -10.31
C PHE A 415 25.42 7.13 -9.18
N VAL A 416 26.42 7.98 -9.46
CA VAL A 416 27.00 8.92 -8.48
C VAL A 416 25.95 9.87 -7.89
N SER A 417 24.97 10.29 -8.70
CA SER A 417 23.90 11.19 -8.25
C SER A 417 22.89 10.53 -7.31
N ILE A 418 22.76 9.19 -7.35
CA ILE A 418 21.83 8.42 -6.51
C ILE A 418 22.18 8.59 -5.03
N THR A 419 23.47 8.61 -4.68
CA THR A 419 23.95 8.82 -3.30
C THR A 419 23.57 10.22 -2.79
N ILE A 420 23.75 11.25 -3.61
CA ILE A 420 23.41 12.64 -3.27
C ILE A 420 21.88 12.79 -3.13
N ARG A 421 21.09 12.21 -4.05
CA ARG A 421 19.62 12.20 -4.00
C ARG A 421 19.09 11.54 -2.72
N LYS A 422 19.67 10.41 -2.31
CA LYS A 422 19.33 9.72 -1.05
C LYS A 422 19.68 10.57 0.17
N LEU A 423 20.84 11.23 0.19
CA LEU A 423 21.22 12.14 1.28
C LEU A 423 20.24 13.32 1.41
N ILE A 424 19.89 13.96 0.29
CA ILE A 424 18.87 15.03 0.25
C ILE A 424 17.54 14.53 0.82
N VAL A 425 17.05 13.36 0.38
CA VAL A 425 15.78 12.81 0.85
C VAL A 425 15.81 12.43 2.33
N VAL A 426 16.93 11.93 2.86
CA VAL A 426 17.08 11.69 4.32
C VAL A 426 16.99 13.01 5.11
N VAL A 427 17.64 14.07 4.65
CA VAL A 427 17.60 15.40 5.30
C VAL A 427 16.20 16.03 5.19
N SER A 428 15.57 15.99 4.00
CA SER A 428 14.19 16.46 3.81
C SER A 428 13.16 15.65 4.60
N PHE A 429 13.37 14.33 4.75
CA PHE A 429 12.52 13.48 5.59
C PHE A 429 12.68 13.80 7.08
N PHE A 430 13.89 14.08 7.56
CA PHE A 430 14.12 14.56 8.93
C PHE A 430 13.33 15.86 9.20
N PHE A 431 13.47 16.87 8.35
CA PHE A 431 12.71 18.12 8.48
C PHE A 431 11.19 17.88 8.39
N LEU A 432 10.73 17.01 7.48
CA LEU A 432 9.32 16.62 7.40
C LEU A 432 8.83 15.97 8.71
N THR A 433 9.60 15.06 9.31
CA THR A 433 9.22 14.49 10.62
C THR A 433 9.19 15.56 11.72
N PHE A 434 10.20 16.43 11.78
CA PHE A 434 10.32 17.46 12.81
C PHE A 434 9.19 18.49 12.75
N PHE A 435 8.95 19.12 11.60
CA PHE A 435 7.91 20.15 11.49
C PHE A 435 6.48 19.60 11.66
N PHE A 436 6.25 18.33 11.30
CA PHE A 436 4.93 17.71 11.48
C PHE A 436 4.58 17.41 12.95
N MET A 437 5.53 17.53 13.89
CA MET A 437 5.22 17.54 15.33
C MET A 437 4.27 18.69 15.71
N ILE A 438 4.23 19.79 14.95
CA ILE A 438 3.35 20.94 15.23
C ILE A 438 1.86 20.56 15.02
N PRO A 439 1.43 19.99 13.87
CA PRO A 439 0.11 19.36 13.73
C PRO A 439 -0.23 18.32 14.79
N ILE A 440 0.72 17.46 15.20
CA ILE A 440 0.48 16.45 16.25
C ILE A 440 0.23 17.13 17.61
N ALA A 441 1.01 18.14 17.97
CA ALA A 441 0.81 18.92 19.19
C ALA A 441 -0.56 19.61 19.21
N LEU A 442 -0.99 20.19 18.08
CA LEU A 442 -2.33 20.77 17.93
C LEU A 442 -3.45 19.73 18.11
N VAL A 443 -3.30 18.53 17.53
CA VAL A 443 -4.23 17.40 17.74
C VAL A 443 -4.30 16.98 19.21
N GLN A 444 -3.15 16.88 19.90
CA GLN A 444 -3.10 16.52 21.32
C GLN A 444 -3.69 17.60 22.23
N SER A 445 -3.57 18.89 21.86
CA SER A 445 -4.23 19.98 22.56
C SER A 445 -5.76 19.89 22.44
N ILE A 446 -6.30 19.49 21.28
CA ILE A 446 -7.74 19.23 21.09
C ILE A 446 -8.21 17.98 21.86
N ALA A 447 -7.33 17.03 22.14
CA ALA A 447 -7.67 15.84 22.94
C ALA A 447 -7.82 16.14 24.45
N ASN A 448 -7.34 17.28 24.96
CA ASN A 448 -7.50 17.69 26.35
C ASN A 448 -8.42 18.93 26.49
N ILE A 449 -9.51 18.75 27.21
CA ILE A 449 -10.54 19.78 27.41
C ILE A 449 -9.98 21.01 28.15
N GLU A 450 -9.08 20.83 29.13
CA GLU A 450 -8.42 21.96 29.80
C GLU A 450 -7.55 22.79 28.84
N GLY A 451 -6.99 22.15 27.80
CA GLY A 451 -6.24 22.83 26.75
C GLY A 451 -7.16 23.72 25.92
N ILE A 452 -8.32 23.19 25.51
CA ILE A 452 -9.33 23.96 24.76
C ILE A 452 -9.89 25.11 25.61
N GLU A 453 -10.23 24.88 26.88
CA GLU A 453 -10.78 25.92 27.75
C GLU A 453 -9.81 27.08 28.02
N LYS A 454 -8.49 26.81 28.03
CA LYS A 454 -7.44 27.84 28.14
C LYS A 454 -7.18 28.54 26.80
N ALA A 455 -7.25 27.83 25.67
CA ALA A 455 -6.96 28.39 24.35
C ALA A 455 -8.15 29.13 23.69
N ALA A 456 -9.38 28.72 23.98
CA ALA A 456 -10.60 29.20 23.33
C ALA A 456 -11.76 29.35 24.35
N PRO A 457 -11.68 30.29 25.30
CA PRO A 457 -12.64 30.40 26.41
C PRO A 457 -14.09 30.68 25.97
N PHE A 458 -14.30 31.18 24.74
CA PHE A 458 -15.62 31.38 24.15
C PHE A 458 -16.38 30.08 23.82
N LEU A 459 -15.69 28.93 23.76
CA LEU A 459 -16.33 27.63 23.50
C LEU A 459 -16.96 26.97 24.74
N LYS A 460 -16.71 27.48 25.95
CA LYS A 460 -17.21 26.91 27.22
C LYS A 460 -18.70 26.50 27.21
N PRO A 461 -19.68 27.37 26.86
CA PRO A 461 -21.09 26.98 26.85
C PRO A 461 -21.45 25.87 25.83
N LEU A 462 -20.60 25.62 24.83
CA LEU A 462 -20.75 24.50 23.89
C LEU A 462 -20.06 23.21 24.39
N ILE A 463 -18.95 23.36 25.13
CA ILE A 463 -18.15 22.26 25.70
C ILE A 463 -18.84 21.62 26.92
N GLU A 464 -19.65 22.37 27.67
CA GLU A 464 -20.40 21.84 28.81
C GLU A 464 -21.51 20.85 28.41
N ILE A 465 -21.98 20.89 27.15
CA ILE A 465 -22.97 19.95 26.63
C ILE A 465 -22.36 18.55 26.55
N ARG A 466 -22.74 17.65 27.49
CA ARG A 466 -22.18 16.30 27.71
C ARG A 466 -21.94 15.47 26.43
N VAL A 467 -22.85 15.55 25.46
CA VAL A 467 -22.74 14.85 24.17
C VAL A 467 -21.61 15.44 23.31
N ILE A 468 -21.57 16.77 23.17
CA ILE A 468 -20.53 17.49 22.43
C ILE A 468 -19.17 17.30 23.11
N LYS A 469 -19.12 17.38 24.44
CA LYS A 469 -17.93 17.11 25.26
C LYS A 469 -17.28 15.77 24.91
N SER A 470 -18.09 14.70 24.88
CA SER A 470 -17.65 13.34 24.56
C SER A 470 -17.24 13.19 23.08
N PHE A 471 -17.92 13.88 22.16
CA PHE A 471 -17.57 13.86 20.73
C PHE A 471 -16.25 14.60 20.44
N ILE A 472 -16.05 15.78 21.02
CA ILE A 472 -14.82 16.57 20.87
C ILE A 472 -13.63 15.83 21.49
N GLN A 473 -13.77 15.27 22.70
CA GLN A 473 -12.66 14.58 23.34
C GLN A 473 -12.34 13.22 22.68
N GLY A 474 -13.37 12.47 22.27
CA GLY A 474 -13.20 11.11 21.74
C GLY A 474 -12.89 11.05 20.24
N PHE A 475 -13.66 11.76 19.41
CA PHE A 475 -13.67 11.56 17.95
C PHE A 475 -12.88 12.60 17.16
N LEU A 476 -12.96 13.88 17.54
CA LEU A 476 -12.36 14.96 16.76
C LEU A 476 -10.83 14.82 16.56
N PRO A 477 -10.01 14.43 17.57
CA PRO A 477 -8.56 14.31 17.40
C PRO A 477 -8.18 13.23 16.38
N GLY A 478 -8.88 12.08 16.40
CA GLY A 478 -8.64 10.99 15.46
C GLY A 478 -9.00 11.35 14.01
N ILE A 479 -10.08 12.11 13.82
CA ILE A 479 -10.51 12.61 12.50
C ILE A 479 -9.51 13.64 11.96
N VAL A 480 -9.12 14.64 12.78
CA VAL A 480 -8.16 15.68 12.38
C VAL A 480 -6.79 15.08 12.07
N LEU A 481 -6.31 14.13 12.89
CA LEU A 481 -5.08 13.38 12.62
C LEU A 481 -5.16 12.61 11.29
N LYS A 482 -6.29 11.93 11.02
CA LYS A 482 -6.49 11.20 9.77
C LYS A 482 -6.47 12.12 8.55
N ILE A 483 -7.05 13.33 8.64
CA ILE A 483 -6.99 14.34 7.57
C ILE A 483 -5.54 14.74 7.28
N PHE A 484 -4.74 15.05 8.30
CA PHE A 484 -3.32 15.36 8.12
C PHE A 484 -2.52 14.19 7.53
N LEU A 485 -2.82 12.95 7.94
CA LEU A 485 -2.14 11.75 7.44
C LEU A 485 -2.50 11.36 6.00
N ILE A 486 -3.64 11.80 5.44
CA ILE A 486 -4.04 11.47 4.05
C ILE A 486 -3.09 12.07 3.01
N LEU A 487 -2.54 13.26 3.24
CA LEU A 487 -1.61 13.91 2.31
C LEU A 487 -0.21 13.26 2.31
N LEU A 488 0.20 12.70 3.44
CA LEU A 488 1.58 12.29 3.68
C LEU A 488 2.09 11.18 2.75
N PRO A 489 1.36 10.10 2.43
CA PRO A 489 1.83 9.07 1.50
C PRO A 489 2.15 9.59 0.10
N MET A 490 1.47 10.64 -0.37
CA MET A 490 1.78 11.29 -1.64
C MET A 490 3.17 11.93 -1.60
N ILE A 491 3.50 12.64 -0.51
CA ILE A 491 4.80 13.25 -0.28
C ILE A 491 5.89 12.18 -0.15
N LEU A 492 5.65 11.11 0.62
CA LEU A 492 6.61 10.03 0.82
C LEU A 492 6.87 9.20 -0.45
N MET A 493 5.86 9.04 -1.32
CA MET A 493 6.01 8.44 -2.64
C MET A 493 6.81 9.35 -3.58
N LEU A 494 6.53 10.66 -3.59
CA LEU A 494 7.31 11.65 -4.37
C LEU A 494 8.79 11.63 -3.96
N MET A 495 9.07 11.67 -2.64
CA MET A 495 10.42 11.54 -2.09
C MET A 495 11.08 10.23 -2.54
N SER A 496 10.36 9.10 -2.48
CA SER A 496 10.91 7.80 -2.86
C SER A 496 11.17 7.66 -4.37
N LYS A 497 10.36 8.30 -5.22
CA LYS A 497 10.65 8.42 -6.66
C LYS A 497 11.95 9.19 -6.91
N PHE A 498 12.16 10.33 -6.22
CA PHE A 498 13.36 11.16 -6.38
C PHE A 498 14.67 10.46 -5.96
N GLU A 499 14.63 9.46 -5.06
CA GLU A 499 15.79 8.64 -4.65
C GLU A 499 16.39 7.78 -5.77
N GLY A 500 15.69 7.58 -6.89
CA GLY A 500 16.19 6.80 -8.03
C GLY A 500 16.12 5.28 -7.86
N PHE A 501 15.07 4.75 -7.23
CA PHE A 501 14.79 3.31 -7.24
C PHE A 501 14.22 2.86 -8.59
N VAL A 502 14.69 1.70 -9.08
CA VAL A 502 14.40 1.20 -10.43
C VAL A 502 13.04 0.52 -10.56
N SER A 503 12.52 -0.11 -9.50
CA SER A 503 11.24 -0.84 -9.56
C SER A 503 10.13 -0.23 -8.72
N LEU A 504 8.87 -0.43 -9.14
CA LEU A 504 7.66 -0.05 -8.40
C LEU A 504 7.62 -0.79 -7.05
N SER A 505 7.94 -2.09 -7.04
CA SER A 505 8.06 -2.92 -5.84
C SER A 505 9.06 -2.35 -4.82
N ALA A 506 10.22 -1.86 -5.27
CA ALA A 506 11.21 -1.21 -4.41
C ALA A 506 10.74 0.18 -3.94
N LEU A 507 10.12 0.97 -4.82
CA LEU A 507 9.54 2.28 -4.50
C LEU A 507 8.45 2.15 -3.42
N GLN A 508 7.52 1.20 -3.56
CA GLN A 508 6.48 0.96 -2.57
C GLN A 508 7.06 0.51 -1.22
N ARG A 509 8.00 -0.46 -1.21
CA ARG A 509 8.71 -0.89 0.02
C ARG A 509 9.47 0.25 0.71
N ARG A 510 10.11 1.15 -0.05
CA ARG A 510 10.88 2.29 0.49
C ARG A 510 9.97 3.42 0.96
N SER A 511 8.84 3.67 0.30
CA SER A 511 7.82 4.60 0.79
C SER A 511 7.17 4.07 2.08
N ALA A 512 6.80 2.78 2.12
CA ALA A 512 6.30 2.11 3.33
C ALA A 512 7.30 2.22 4.50
N SER A 513 8.59 2.01 4.23
CA SER A 513 9.65 2.12 5.25
C SER A 513 9.73 3.52 5.87
N LYS A 514 9.64 4.59 5.05
CA LYS A 514 9.59 5.98 5.53
C LYS A 514 8.31 6.23 6.33
N TYR A 515 7.16 5.78 5.85
CA TYR A 515 5.88 6.00 6.52
C TYR A 515 5.82 5.28 7.87
N TYR A 516 6.36 4.07 8.00
CA TYR A 516 6.48 3.39 9.29
C TYR A 516 7.33 4.17 10.31
N ILE A 517 8.50 4.68 9.89
CA ILE A 517 9.36 5.51 10.75
C ILE A 517 8.61 6.79 11.16
N PHE A 518 7.89 7.42 10.24
CA PHE A 518 7.08 8.60 10.54
C PHE A 518 5.95 8.29 11.54
N LEU A 519 5.21 7.19 11.36
CA LEU A 519 4.15 6.79 12.29
C LEU A 519 4.71 6.48 13.69
N LEU A 520 5.87 5.82 13.77
CA LEU A 520 6.57 5.55 15.02
C LEU A 520 6.98 6.85 15.74
N VAL A 521 7.64 7.78 15.05
CA VAL A 521 8.17 9.02 15.65
C VAL A 521 7.05 10.03 15.95
N ASN A 522 6.14 10.27 15.01
CA ASN A 522 5.17 11.36 15.12
C ASN A 522 3.82 10.90 15.72
N VAL A 523 3.25 9.80 15.22
CA VAL A 523 1.92 9.34 15.65
C VAL A 523 1.97 8.61 17.00
N PHE A 524 2.99 7.79 17.24
CA PHE A 524 3.18 7.10 18.50
C PHE A 524 3.98 7.92 19.52
N LEU A 525 5.30 8.11 19.34
CA LEU A 525 6.13 8.83 20.31
C LEU A 525 5.71 10.30 20.45
N GLY A 526 5.46 10.99 19.33
CA GLY A 526 5.10 12.39 19.31
C GLY A 526 3.78 12.70 20.02
N SER A 527 2.76 11.86 19.85
CA SER A 527 1.50 11.94 20.60
C SER A 527 1.70 11.78 22.11
N ILE A 528 2.56 10.85 22.53
CA ILE A 528 2.86 10.61 23.95
C ILE A 528 3.64 11.78 24.55
N ILE A 529 4.67 12.27 23.85
CA ILE A 529 5.53 13.38 24.30
C ILE A 529 4.73 14.70 24.35
N ALA A 530 4.09 15.10 23.25
CA ALA A 530 3.33 16.35 23.19
C ALA A 530 2.11 16.29 24.13
N GLY A 531 1.41 15.15 24.16
CA GLY A 531 0.27 14.95 25.05
C GLY A 531 0.65 15.01 26.53
N ALA A 532 1.83 14.52 26.93
CA ALA A 532 2.34 14.65 28.29
C ALA A 532 2.81 16.08 28.60
N ALA A 533 3.48 16.73 27.64
CA ALA A 533 3.95 18.11 27.78
C ALA A 533 2.80 19.10 28.00
N PHE A 534 1.63 18.91 27.37
CA PHE A 534 0.46 19.75 27.63
C PHE A 534 -0.20 19.46 28.99
N GLU A 535 -0.27 18.20 29.43
CA GLU A 535 -0.87 17.83 30.72
C GLU A 535 0.00 18.21 31.93
N GLN A 536 1.31 18.33 31.74
CA GLN A 536 2.29 18.52 32.82
C GLN A 536 3.26 19.69 32.52
N LEU A 537 2.80 20.70 31.77
CA LEU A 537 3.64 21.78 31.24
C LEU A 537 4.44 22.53 32.33
N SER A 538 3.80 22.82 33.46
CA SER A 538 4.41 23.54 34.59
C SER A 538 5.49 22.74 35.31
N SER A 539 5.44 21.40 35.30
CA SER A 539 6.53 20.57 35.81
C SER A 539 7.60 20.29 34.76
N PHE A 540 7.22 20.03 33.50
CA PHE A 540 8.18 19.74 32.42
C PHE A 540 9.20 20.87 32.18
N ILE A 541 8.77 22.14 32.28
CA ILE A 541 9.65 23.31 32.10
C ILE A 541 10.72 23.42 33.21
N HIS A 542 10.52 22.77 34.36
CA HIS A 542 11.43 22.83 35.51
C HIS A 542 12.09 21.47 35.85
N GLN A 543 11.86 20.42 35.07
CA GLN A 543 12.44 19.09 35.30
C GLN A 543 13.84 18.92 34.69
N SER A 544 14.70 18.16 35.38
CA SER A 544 16.01 17.77 34.85
C SER A 544 15.90 16.62 33.83
N ALA A 545 16.87 16.50 32.91
CA ALA A 545 16.87 15.49 31.86
C ALA A 545 16.75 14.03 32.37
N ASN A 546 17.24 13.76 33.58
CA ASN A 546 17.15 12.45 34.25
C ASN A 546 15.71 12.03 34.61
N GLU A 547 14.74 12.95 34.55
CA GLU A 547 13.33 12.67 34.82
C GLU A 547 12.52 12.41 33.55
N ILE A 548 13.04 12.73 32.36
CA ILE A 548 12.32 12.53 31.08
C ILE A 548 11.88 11.05 30.89
N PRO A 549 12.74 10.02 31.14
CA PRO A 549 12.29 8.62 31.09
C PRO A 549 11.24 8.28 32.14
N LYS A 550 11.24 8.98 33.29
CA LYS A 550 10.26 8.79 34.36
C LYS A 550 8.90 9.38 34.01
N THR A 551 8.86 10.61 33.50
CA THR A 551 7.60 11.26 33.11
C THR A 551 6.96 10.53 31.93
N LEU A 552 7.76 10.01 30.98
CA LEU A 552 7.30 9.10 29.91
C LEU A 552 6.65 7.81 30.45
N GLY A 553 7.28 7.14 31.42
CA GLY A 553 6.72 5.90 32.00
C GLY A 553 5.36 6.09 32.68
N VAL A 554 5.07 7.29 33.18
CA VAL A 554 3.77 7.64 33.80
C VAL A 554 2.72 8.08 32.76
N SER A 555 3.13 8.72 31.65
CA SER A 555 2.18 9.22 30.65
C SER A 555 1.69 8.14 29.67
N ILE A 556 2.48 7.10 29.40
CA ILE A 556 2.10 6.02 28.47
C ILE A 556 0.72 5.39 28.81
N PRO A 557 0.44 4.91 30.04
CA PRO A 557 -0.88 4.37 30.38
C PRO A 557 -2.03 5.35 30.12
N MET A 558 -1.87 6.61 30.54
CA MET A 558 -2.90 7.65 30.46
C MET A 558 -3.31 7.98 29.02
N LYS A 559 -2.40 7.78 28.05
CA LYS A 559 -2.67 8.00 26.62
C LYS A 559 -3.33 6.80 25.92
N ALA A 560 -3.55 5.67 26.59
CA ALA A 560 -4.21 4.50 25.99
C ALA A 560 -5.61 4.82 25.44
N THR A 561 -6.39 5.68 26.12
CA THR A 561 -7.73 6.10 25.69
C THR A 561 -7.72 6.81 24.32
N PHE A 562 -6.71 7.65 24.05
CA PHE A 562 -6.52 8.28 22.74
C PHE A 562 -6.22 7.25 21.65
N PHE A 563 -5.38 6.25 21.95
CA PHE A 563 -5.07 5.19 20.97
C PHE A 563 -6.26 4.26 20.72
N ILE A 564 -7.13 4.02 21.72
CA ILE A 564 -8.39 3.27 21.53
C ILE A 564 -9.32 3.99 20.55
N THR A 565 -9.58 5.29 20.73
CA THR A 565 -10.46 6.03 19.79
C THR A 565 -9.82 6.18 18.41
N TYR A 566 -8.50 6.35 18.32
CA TYR A 566 -7.76 6.31 17.06
C TYR A 566 -7.91 4.96 16.32
N ILE A 567 -7.86 3.82 17.01
CA ILE A 567 -8.09 2.48 16.43
C ILE A 567 -9.54 2.32 15.94
N MET A 568 -10.53 2.87 16.66
CA MET A 568 -11.93 2.87 16.22
C MET A 568 -12.15 3.71 14.94
N ILE A 569 -11.43 4.83 14.79
CA ILE A 569 -11.64 5.80 13.69
C ILE A 569 -10.80 5.49 12.46
N ASP A 570 -9.49 5.25 12.61
CA ASP A 570 -8.63 4.90 11.47
C ASP A 570 -8.71 3.41 11.13
N GLY A 571 -8.81 2.55 12.14
CA GLY A 571 -8.94 1.11 11.98
C GLY A 571 -10.36 0.71 11.57
N TRP A 572 -11.30 0.64 12.53
CA TRP A 572 -12.63 0.07 12.26
C TRP A 572 -13.40 0.86 11.20
N ALA A 573 -13.60 2.17 11.40
CA ALA A 573 -14.34 3.01 10.46
C ALA A 573 -13.57 3.24 9.15
N GLY A 574 -12.23 3.20 9.16
CA GLY A 574 -11.42 3.26 7.94
C GLY A 574 -11.61 2.03 7.05
N ILE A 575 -11.54 0.83 7.62
CA ILE A 575 -11.74 -0.44 6.89
C ILE A 575 -13.19 -0.61 6.44
N ALA A 576 -14.17 -0.18 7.26
CA ALA A 576 -15.57 -0.14 6.86
C ALA A 576 -15.86 0.91 5.75
N GLY A 577 -15.03 1.95 5.63
CA GLY A 577 -15.05 2.87 4.49
C GLY A 577 -14.36 2.33 3.24
N GLU A 578 -13.30 1.52 3.41
CA GLU A 578 -12.51 0.98 2.29
C GLU A 578 -13.33 -0.02 1.46
N ILE A 579 -14.20 -0.85 2.07
CA ILE A 579 -15.10 -1.74 1.31
C ILE A 579 -16.08 -0.96 0.40
N LEU A 580 -16.49 0.25 0.79
CA LEU A 580 -17.33 1.11 -0.06
C LEU A 580 -16.56 1.68 -1.27
N ARG A 581 -15.22 1.70 -1.22
CA ARG A 581 -14.31 2.24 -2.26
C ARG A 581 -14.71 3.62 -2.79
N LEU A 582 -15.06 4.55 -1.88
CA LEU A 582 -15.58 5.88 -2.25
C LEU A 582 -14.64 6.66 -3.18
N LYS A 583 -13.32 6.61 -2.94
CA LYS A 583 -12.28 7.27 -3.77
C LYS A 583 -12.38 6.86 -5.26
N PRO A 584 -12.16 5.58 -5.65
CA PRO A 584 -12.28 5.18 -7.04
C PRO A 584 -13.73 5.17 -7.55
N LEU A 585 -14.76 5.03 -6.71
CA LEU A 585 -16.15 5.16 -7.15
C LEU A 585 -16.47 6.58 -7.63
N ILE A 586 -16.05 7.61 -6.89
CA ILE A 586 -16.22 9.02 -7.27
C ILE A 586 -15.36 9.32 -8.51
N ILE A 587 -14.10 8.86 -8.53
CA ILE A 587 -13.21 9.05 -9.68
C ILE A 587 -13.75 8.35 -10.94
N TYR A 588 -14.32 7.15 -10.84
CA TYR A 588 -14.95 6.44 -11.97
C TYR A 588 -16.15 7.20 -12.52
N HIS A 589 -17.05 7.72 -11.66
CA HIS A 589 -18.19 8.51 -12.14
C HIS A 589 -17.75 9.86 -12.73
N PHE A 590 -16.74 10.52 -12.14
CA PHE A 590 -16.17 11.75 -12.69
C PHE A 590 -15.46 11.51 -14.03
N LYS A 591 -14.64 10.45 -14.14
CA LYS A 591 -14.06 9.97 -15.39
C LYS A 591 -15.18 9.70 -16.41
N ASN A 592 -16.18 8.91 -16.06
CA ASN A 592 -17.28 8.52 -16.96
C ASN A 592 -18.19 9.69 -17.38
N LEU A 593 -18.15 10.84 -16.70
CA LEU A 593 -18.90 12.04 -17.04
C LEU A 593 -18.10 13.07 -17.87
N PHE A 594 -16.78 13.15 -17.68
CA PHE A 594 -15.95 14.23 -18.26
C PHE A 594 -14.75 13.77 -19.10
N LEU A 595 -14.28 12.52 -18.94
CA LEU A 595 -12.99 12.04 -19.48
C LEU A 595 -13.12 10.76 -20.33
N VAL A 596 -14.08 9.88 -20.06
CA VAL A 596 -14.35 8.66 -20.85
C VAL A 596 -15.14 9.04 -22.09
N LYS A 597 -14.64 8.64 -23.25
CA LYS A 597 -15.20 9.01 -24.55
C LYS A 597 -15.27 7.79 -25.47
N THR A 598 -14.20 7.01 -25.51
CA THR A 598 -14.12 5.69 -26.16
C THR A 598 -14.48 4.56 -25.18
N GLU A 599 -14.64 3.34 -25.67
CA GLU A 599 -14.80 2.17 -24.79
C GLU A 599 -13.47 1.77 -24.12
N LYS A 600 -12.32 1.99 -24.79
CA LYS A 600 -10.99 1.79 -24.19
C LYS A 600 -10.78 2.69 -22.96
N ASP A 601 -11.15 3.98 -23.07
CA ASP A 601 -11.12 4.93 -21.94
C ASP A 601 -11.96 4.43 -20.75
N ARG A 602 -13.02 3.65 -21.01
CA ARG A 602 -13.94 3.14 -19.98
C ARG A 602 -13.33 1.97 -19.21
N ASP A 603 -12.55 1.14 -19.87
CA ASP A 603 -11.80 0.06 -19.24
C ASP A 603 -10.55 0.61 -18.51
N GLU A 604 -9.88 1.63 -19.05
CA GLU A 604 -8.88 2.44 -18.33
C GLU A 604 -9.47 3.23 -17.14
N ALA A 605 -10.76 3.60 -17.20
CA ALA A 605 -11.47 4.19 -16.08
C ALA A 605 -11.88 3.16 -15.02
N MET A 606 -12.02 1.90 -15.41
CA MET A 606 -12.38 0.77 -14.55
C MET A 606 -11.19 0.21 -13.76
N ASP A 607 -9.94 0.56 -14.12
CA ASP A 607 -8.75 0.13 -13.39
C ASP A 607 -8.88 0.42 -11.87
N PRO A 608 -8.91 -0.63 -11.02
CA PRO A 608 -9.06 -0.49 -9.59
C PRO A 608 -7.77 -0.02 -8.89
N GLY A 609 -6.62 -0.10 -9.58
CA GLY A 609 -5.29 -0.03 -8.99
C GLY A 609 -4.92 -1.28 -8.18
N SER A 610 -3.65 -1.35 -7.78
CA SER A 610 -3.15 -2.36 -6.84
C SER A 610 -3.55 -2.10 -5.38
N ILE A 611 -3.21 -3.07 -4.53
CA ILE A 611 -3.22 -2.89 -3.07
C ILE A 611 -2.25 -1.75 -2.75
N GLU A 612 -2.69 -0.70 -2.06
CA GLU A 612 -1.81 0.39 -1.62
C GLU A 612 -0.87 -0.10 -0.48
N PHE A 613 0.13 -0.93 -0.78
CA PHE A 613 1.07 -1.49 0.20
C PHE A 613 1.80 -0.38 0.97
N ALA A 614 2.18 0.71 0.26
CA ALA A 614 2.85 1.87 0.80
C ALA A 614 2.05 2.62 1.90
N THR A 615 0.72 2.52 1.92
CA THR A 615 -0.15 3.11 2.96
C THR A 615 -0.62 2.08 3.98
N SER A 616 -0.95 0.87 3.49
CA SER A 616 -1.62 -0.16 4.27
C SER A 616 -0.68 -0.88 5.23
N GLU A 617 0.48 -1.34 4.76
CA GLU A 617 1.41 -2.11 5.61
C GLU A 617 1.92 -1.31 6.82
N PRO A 618 2.35 -0.03 6.69
CA PRO A 618 2.75 0.78 7.84
C PRO A 618 1.65 1.01 8.88
N ARG A 619 0.38 1.12 8.46
CA ARG A 619 -0.76 1.20 9.37
C ARG A 619 -0.90 -0.09 10.19
N ILE A 620 -0.76 -1.26 9.58
CA ILE A 620 -0.79 -2.54 10.30
C ILE A 620 0.36 -2.62 11.32
N GLN A 621 1.58 -2.19 10.93
CA GLN A 621 2.74 -2.16 11.83
C GLN A 621 2.54 -1.24 13.04
N LEU A 622 1.83 -0.11 12.88
CA LEU A 622 1.47 0.76 13.99
C LEU A 622 0.53 0.05 14.98
N TYR A 623 -0.42 -0.76 14.51
CA TYR A 623 -1.27 -1.55 15.41
C TYR A 623 -0.52 -2.73 16.05
N PHE A 624 0.45 -3.35 15.37
CA PHE A 624 1.38 -4.29 16.02
C PHE A 624 2.16 -3.61 17.15
N LEU A 625 2.71 -2.42 16.91
CA LEU A 625 3.41 -1.62 17.92
C LEU A 625 2.50 -1.29 19.11
N LEU A 626 1.32 -0.72 18.87
CA LEU A 626 0.37 -0.38 19.93
C LEU A 626 -0.06 -1.61 20.74
N GLY A 627 -0.37 -2.72 20.08
CA GLY A 627 -0.74 -3.96 20.77
C GLY A 627 0.39 -4.53 21.62
N LEU A 628 1.61 -4.60 21.07
CA LEU A 628 2.77 -5.15 21.80
C LEU A 628 3.23 -4.25 22.95
N VAL A 629 3.14 -2.92 22.82
CA VAL A 629 3.43 -1.97 23.91
C VAL A 629 2.36 -2.06 25.01
N TYR A 630 1.08 -1.99 24.63
CA TYR A 630 0.01 -1.88 25.63
C TYR A 630 -0.44 -3.23 26.23
N ALA A 631 -0.07 -4.37 25.67
CA ALA A 631 -0.40 -5.70 26.21
C ALA A 631 -0.05 -5.89 27.70
N ALA A 632 1.12 -5.37 28.13
CA ALA A 632 1.57 -5.45 29.53
C ALA A 632 1.15 -4.25 30.40
N VAL A 633 0.53 -3.22 29.81
CA VAL A 633 0.33 -1.88 30.40
C VAL A 633 -1.16 -1.55 30.59
N THR A 634 -1.95 -1.69 29.52
CA THR A 634 -3.41 -1.48 29.45
C THR A 634 -4.05 -2.58 28.58
N PRO A 635 -4.28 -3.79 29.12
CA PRO A 635 -4.84 -4.93 28.37
C PRO A 635 -6.11 -4.62 27.57
N ILE A 636 -6.93 -3.68 28.04
CA ILE A 636 -8.22 -3.30 27.44
C ILE A 636 -8.11 -2.79 25.98
N LEU A 637 -6.91 -2.41 25.52
CA LEU A 637 -6.67 -1.96 24.15
C LEU A 637 -6.65 -3.13 23.15
N LEU A 638 -6.33 -4.35 23.61
CA LEU A 638 -6.13 -5.52 22.74
C LEU A 638 -7.40 -6.01 22.00
N PRO A 639 -8.60 -6.05 22.60
CA PRO A 639 -9.82 -6.42 21.87
C PRO A 639 -10.14 -5.47 20.69
N PHE A 640 -9.82 -4.18 20.81
CA PHE A 640 -10.00 -3.22 19.71
C PHE A 640 -9.10 -3.54 18.52
N ILE A 641 -7.87 -3.96 18.81
CA ILE A 641 -6.90 -4.46 17.81
C ILE A 641 -7.37 -5.79 17.20
N LEU A 642 -7.92 -6.72 17.99
CA LEU A 642 -8.45 -7.98 17.47
C LEU A 642 -9.63 -7.79 16.52
N VAL A 643 -10.58 -6.92 16.86
CA VAL A 643 -11.70 -6.57 15.98
C VAL A 643 -11.21 -5.92 14.69
N PHE A 644 -10.19 -5.05 14.76
CA PHE A 644 -9.54 -4.50 13.57
C PHE A 644 -8.95 -5.61 12.69
N PHE A 645 -8.11 -6.50 13.24
CA PHE A 645 -7.45 -7.55 12.46
C PHE A 645 -8.45 -8.52 11.83
N GLY A 646 -9.50 -8.91 12.56
CA GLY A 646 -10.55 -9.79 12.05
C GLY A 646 -11.36 -9.15 10.92
N LEU A 647 -11.82 -7.91 11.11
CA LEU A 647 -12.58 -7.17 10.09
C LEU A 647 -11.72 -6.90 8.84
N ALA A 648 -10.49 -6.44 9.02
CA ALA A 648 -9.58 -6.12 7.93
C ALA A 648 -9.17 -7.35 7.13
N TYR A 649 -8.93 -8.50 7.77
CA TYR A 649 -8.67 -9.76 7.07
C TYR A 649 -9.81 -10.12 6.11
N VAL A 650 -11.08 -10.06 6.57
CA VAL A 650 -12.24 -10.43 5.73
C VAL A 650 -12.49 -9.39 4.63
N VAL A 651 -12.35 -8.10 4.91
CA VAL A 651 -12.49 -7.01 3.90
C VAL A 651 -11.42 -7.11 2.83
N PHE A 652 -10.13 -7.15 3.19
CA PHE A 652 -9.06 -7.23 2.20
C PHE A 652 -9.11 -8.56 1.42
N ARG A 653 -9.48 -9.69 2.05
CA ARG A 653 -9.65 -10.96 1.33
C ARG A 653 -10.74 -10.84 0.26
N HIS A 654 -11.88 -10.23 0.60
CA HIS A 654 -12.95 -9.98 -0.37
C HIS A 654 -12.51 -9.06 -1.52
N GLN A 655 -11.76 -8.00 -1.23
CA GLN A 655 -11.28 -7.06 -2.25
C GLN A 655 -10.15 -7.62 -3.13
N ILE A 656 -9.27 -8.47 -2.59
CA ILE A 656 -8.19 -9.14 -3.35
C ILE A 656 -8.76 -10.18 -4.32
N ILE A 657 -9.86 -10.83 -3.96
CA ILE A 657 -10.61 -11.74 -4.84
C ILE A 657 -11.35 -10.97 -5.94
N ASN A 658 -12.09 -9.92 -5.60
CA ASN A 658 -13.03 -9.29 -6.55
C ASN A 658 -12.50 -8.05 -7.29
N VAL A 659 -11.56 -7.32 -6.70
CA VAL A 659 -11.25 -5.94 -7.06
C VAL A 659 -9.79 -5.74 -7.45
N TYR A 660 -8.84 -5.79 -6.52
CA TYR A 660 -7.47 -5.29 -6.75
C TYR A 660 -6.72 -6.10 -7.81
N ASN A 661 -6.16 -5.43 -8.81
CA ASN A 661 -5.27 -6.02 -9.81
C ASN A 661 -3.80 -5.86 -9.36
N GLN A 662 -2.92 -6.82 -9.64
CA GLN A 662 -1.53 -6.75 -9.15
C GLN A 662 -0.60 -6.19 -10.23
N GLU A 663 -0.11 -4.95 -10.02
CA GLU A 663 0.76 -4.22 -10.96
C GLU A 663 2.11 -4.94 -11.20
N TYR A 664 2.67 -5.56 -10.16
CA TYR A 664 3.91 -6.34 -10.19
C TYR A 664 3.75 -7.66 -9.41
N GLU A 665 4.71 -8.58 -9.49
CA GLU A 665 4.78 -9.76 -8.59
C GLU A 665 6.22 -9.94 -8.08
N SER A 666 6.41 -9.65 -6.79
CA SER A 666 7.67 -9.70 -6.05
C SER A 666 7.87 -11.03 -5.28
N ALA A 667 6.88 -11.93 -5.31
CA ALA A 667 6.89 -13.23 -4.65
C ALA A 667 7.21 -13.13 -3.14
N ALA A 668 6.58 -12.17 -2.45
CA ALA A 668 6.75 -11.87 -1.03
C ALA A 668 8.15 -11.41 -0.58
N ALA A 669 8.98 -10.85 -1.48
CA ALA A 669 10.31 -10.33 -1.14
C ALA A 669 10.32 -9.19 -0.09
N PHE A 670 9.16 -8.62 0.25
CA PHE A 670 8.98 -7.65 1.35
C PHE A 670 8.92 -8.28 2.75
N TRP A 671 8.74 -9.61 2.86
CA TRP A 671 8.52 -10.28 4.14
C TRP A 671 9.64 -10.05 5.20
N PRO A 672 10.94 -10.02 4.86
CA PRO A 672 11.99 -9.70 5.82
C PRO A 672 11.87 -8.29 6.42
N ASP A 673 11.36 -7.31 5.65
CA ASP A 673 11.12 -5.95 6.16
C ASP A 673 9.95 -5.94 7.16
N VAL A 674 8.88 -6.69 6.88
CA VAL A 674 7.71 -6.85 7.75
C VAL A 674 8.11 -7.48 9.09
N ASN A 675 8.78 -8.64 9.06
CA ASN A 675 9.23 -9.33 10.27
C ASN A 675 10.22 -8.47 11.09
N ARG A 676 11.14 -7.78 10.42
CA ARG A 676 12.10 -6.87 11.08
C ARG A 676 11.38 -5.76 11.87
N ARG A 677 10.30 -5.18 11.33
CA ARG A 677 9.52 -4.12 12.02
C ARG A 677 8.76 -4.64 13.23
N ILE A 678 8.15 -5.82 13.16
CA ILE A 678 7.45 -6.42 14.32
C ILE A 678 8.45 -6.76 15.43
N VAL A 679 9.66 -7.22 15.10
CA VAL A 679 10.72 -7.45 16.11
C VAL A 679 11.25 -6.12 16.68
N THR A 680 11.39 -5.07 15.88
CA THR A 680 11.67 -3.71 16.41
C THR A 680 10.56 -3.24 17.35
N ALA A 681 9.29 -3.53 17.06
CA ALA A 681 8.16 -3.20 17.93
C ALA A 681 8.18 -3.99 19.26
N LEU A 682 8.61 -5.26 19.27
CA LEU A 682 8.88 -6.02 20.49
C LEU A 682 9.97 -5.36 21.34
N ILE A 683 11.09 -4.96 20.72
CA ILE A 683 12.20 -4.27 21.41
C ILE A 683 11.73 -2.93 21.99
N ILE A 684 10.93 -2.15 21.24
CA ILE A 684 10.35 -0.88 21.74
C ILE A 684 9.43 -1.13 22.93
N SER A 685 8.54 -2.14 22.87
CA SER A 685 7.70 -2.52 24.01
C SER A 685 8.52 -2.84 25.26
N GLN A 686 9.57 -3.65 25.11
CA GLN A 686 10.46 -4.05 26.21
C GLN A 686 11.20 -2.85 26.82
N LEU A 687 11.72 -1.93 25.99
CA LEU A 687 12.40 -0.72 26.46
C LEU A 687 11.45 0.28 27.14
N LEU A 688 10.22 0.42 26.65
CA LEU A 688 9.21 1.28 27.28
C LEU A 688 8.71 0.70 28.61
N LEU A 689 8.53 -0.63 28.68
CA LEU A 689 8.21 -1.31 29.94
C LEU A 689 9.36 -1.20 30.96
N LEU A 690 10.62 -1.24 30.51
CA LEU A 690 11.80 -1.00 31.36
C LEU A 690 11.76 0.41 31.96
N GLY A 691 11.51 1.43 31.11
CA GLY A 691 11.32 2.80 31.55
C GLY A 691 10.20 2.91 32.59
N LEU A 692 9.03 2.33 32.31
CA LEU A 692 7.85 2.35 33.18
C LEU A 692 8.10 1.71 34.56
N LEU A 693 8.67 0.50 34.60
CA LEU A 693 8.97 -0.20 35.86
C LEU A 693 10.05 0.52 36.69
N SER A 694 11.01 1.17 36.02
CA SER A 694 11.97 2.04 36.69
C SER A 694 11.31 3.23 37.41
N THR A 695 10.22 3.79 36.88
CA THR A 695 9.50 4.91 37.52
C THR A 695 8.81 4.51 38.81
N LYS A 696 8.29 3.27 38.86
CA LYS A 696 7.54 2.74 40.00
C LYS A 696 8.45 2.22 41.12
N HIS A 697 9.76 2.44 41.04
CA HIS A 697 10.78 1.92 41.97
C HIS A 697 10.73 0.39 42.15
N ALA A 698 10.43 -0.36 41.08
CA ALA A 698 10.35 -1.81 41.09
C ALA A 698 11.74 -2.49 41.08
N ALA A 699 12.50 -2.32 42.17
CA ALA A 699 13.93 -2.66 42.27
C ALA A 699 14.30 -4.09 41.85
N ILE A 700 13.44 -5.07 42.13
CA ILE A 700 13.65 -6.49 41.74
C ILE A 700 13.30 -6.72 40.26
N SER A 701 12.29 -6.03 39.73
CA SER A 701 11.73 -6.31 38.39
C SER A 701 12.53 -5.67 37.26
N THR A 702 13.13 -4.50 37.48
CA THR A 702 13.87 -3.77 36.43
C THR A 702 15.11 -4.53 35.93
N PRO A 703 16.00 -5.09 36.78
CA PRO A 703 17.14 -5.88 36.30
C PRO A 703 16.72 -7.14 35.54
N LEU A 704 15.66 -7.81 36.01
CA LEU A 704 15.12 -9.02 35.39
C LEU A 704 14.47 -8.79 34.02
N LEU A 705 14.22 -7.54 33.61
CA LEU A 705 13.71 -7.21 32.27
C LEU A 705 14.83 -6.99 31.25
N ILE A 706 16.06 -6.70 31.67
CA ILE A 706 17.22 -6.43 30.78
C ILE A 706 17.56 -7.60 29.83
N PRO A 707 17.43 -8.90 30.21
CA PRO A 707 17.70 -10.01 29.28
C PRO A 707 16.75 -10.08 28.08
N LEU A 708 15.51 -9.56 28.17
CA LEU A 708 14.51 -9.67 27.10
C LEU A 708 14.92 -8.99 25.78
N PRO A 709 15.35 -7.71 25.74
CA PRO A 709 15.85 -7.09 24.51
C PRO A 709 17.11 -7.78 23.97
N VAL A 710 17.96 -8.37 24.83
CA VAL A 710 19.13 -9.14 24.38
C VAL A 710 18.68 -10.43 23.67
N LEU A 711 17.70 -11.15 24.24
CA LEU A 711 17.13 -12.35 23.67
C LEU A 711 16.37 -12.07 22.35
N THR A 712 15.62 -10.96 22.24
CA THR A 712 14.94 -10.60 20.98
C THR A 712 15.90 -10.15 19.89
N ILE A 713 17.01 -9.46 20.23
CA ILE A 713 18.09 -9.13 19.28
C ILE A 713 18.82 -10.41 18.83
N TRP A 714 19.09 -11.35 19.73
CA TRP A 714 19.66 -12.66 19.39
C TRP A 714 18.72 -13.46 18.47
N PHE A 715 17.43 -13.53 18.80
CA PHE A 715 16.38 -14.13 17.97
C PHE A 715 16.28 -13.46 16.58
N HIS A 716 16.39 -12.13 16.51
CA HIS A 716 16.42 -11.41 15.23
C HIS A 716 17.61 -11.87 14.38
N ARG A 717 18.81 -11.93 14.97
CA ARG A 717 20.04 -12.36 14.28
C ARG A 717 19.96 -13.81 13.83
N PHE A 718 19.37 -14.70 14.64
CA PHE A 718 19.09 -16.08 14.27
C PHE A 718 18.16 -16.17 13.05
N CYS A 719 16.98 -15.54 13.11
CA CYS A 719 16.01 -15.57 12.01
C CYS A 719 16.55 -14.91 10.74
N LYS A 720 17.32 -13.82 10.89
CA LYS A 720 18.01 -13.15 9.78
C LYS A 720 18.98 -14.11 9.09
N ASN A 721 19.88 -14.73 9.84
CA ASN A 721 20.86 -15.66 9.27
C ASN A 721 20.22 -16.93 8.68
N ARG A 722 19.11 -17.42 9.26
CA ARG A 722 18.47 -18.68 8.87
C ARG A 722 17.51 -18.57 7.68
N TYR A 723 16.74 -17.47 7.58
CA TYR A 723 15.62 -17.34 6.63
C TYR A 723 15.76 -16.18 5.63
N GLU A 724 16.40 -15.05 5.98
CA GLU A 724 16.56 -13.91 5.05
C GLU A 724 17.27 -14.29 3.73
N PRO A 725 18.23 -15.25 3.69
CA PRO A 725 18.80 -15.73 2.44
C PRO A 725 17.79 -16.22 1.40
N ALA A 726 16.67 -16.86 1.78
CA ALA A 726 15.66 -17.35 0.84
C ALA A 726 14.85 -16.22 0.14
N PHE A 727 14.96 -14.99 0.65
CA PHE A 727 14.30 -13.80 0.09
C PHE A 727 15.27 -12.91 -0.70
N VAL A 728 16.57 -13.03 -0.44
CA VAL A 728 17.63 -12.18 -1.03
C VAL A 728 18.46 -12.92 -2.08
N LYS A 729 18.64 -14.23 -1.94
CA LYS A 729 19.42 -15.09 -2.85
C LYS A 729 18.53 -16.11 -3.52
N TYR A 730 18.76 -16.36 -4.81
CA TYR A 730 18.11 -17.45 -5.53
C TYR A 730 19.02 -18.69 -5.51
N PRO A 731 18.57 -19.84 -4.98
CA PRO A 731 19.42 -21.03 -4.86
C PRO A 731 19.67 -21.69 -6.22
N LEU A 732 20.95 -21.95 -6.53
CA LEU A 732 21.36 -22.50 -7.83
C LEU A 732 20.78 -23.90 -8.13
N GLN A 733 20.47 -24.69 -7.10
CA GLN A 733 19.82 -26.00 -7.23
C GLN A 733 18.41 -25.87 -7.83
N GLU A 734 17.60 -24.94 -7.33
CA GLU A 734 16.27 -24.66 -7.88
C GLU A 734 16.36 -24.09 -9.31
N ALA A 735 17.38 -23.27 -9.58
CA ALA A 735 17.63 -22.77 -10.94
C ALA A 735 17.86 -23.90 -11.95
N VAL A 736 18.77 -24.84 -11.65
CA VAL A 736 19.05 -26.00 -12.53
C VAL A 736 17.85 -26.96 -12.61
N MET A 737 17.18 -27.23 -11.49
CA MET A 737 15.98 -28.08 -11.49
C MET A 737 14.86 -27.46 -12.34
N LYS A 738 14.68 -26.15 -12.27
CA LYS A 738 13.67 -25.43 -13.06
C LYS A 738 14.05 -25.37 -14.55
N ASP A 739 15.32 -25.13 -14.88
CA ASP A 739 15.79 -25.10 -16.26
C ASP A 739 15.71 -26.48 -16.93
N THR A 740 16.07 -27.55 -16.22
CA THR A 740 15.95 -28.93 -16.74
C THR A 740 14.49 -29.37 -16.92
N LEU A 741 13.59 -29.04 -15.99
CA LEU A 741 12.16 -29.31 -16.14
C LEU A 741 11.52 -28.52 -17.30
N ASP A 742 11.84 -27.23 -17.44
CA ASP A 742 11.28 -26.41 -18.52
C ASP A 742 11.85 -26.82 -19.89
N HIS A 743 13.13 -27.24 -19.97
CA HIS A 743 13.73 -27.76 -21.21
C HIS A 743 13.17 -29.13 -21.61
N ALA A 744 12.94 -30.03 -20.65
CA ALA A 744 12.28 -31.32 -20.91
C ALA A 744 10.82 -31.17 -21.36
N ARG A 745 10.16 -30.07 -20.99
CA ARG A 745 8.79 -29.73 -21.39
C ARG A 745 8.73 -29.07 -22.78
N GLU A 746 9.63 -28.15 -23.06
CA GLU A 746 9.64 -27.29 -24.25
C GLU A 746 11.08 -27.20 -24.83
N PRO A 747 11.60 -28.26 -25.47
CA PRO A 747 13.00 -28.35 -25.88
C PRO A 747 13.39 -27.41 -27.03
N ASN A 748 12.44 -27.11 -27.92
CA ASN A 748 12.66 -26.38 -29.18
C ASN A 748 12.30 -24.88 -29.09
N LEU A 749 12.18 -24.32 -27.89
CA LEU A 749 11.85 -22.90 -27.72
C LEU A 749 13.08 -22.02 -27.96
N ASP A 750 13.01 -21.08 -28.91
CA ASP A 750 14.02 -20.03 -28.99
C ASP A 750 13.88 -19.03 -27.83
N MET A 751 14.88 -19.05 -26.96
CA MET A 751 15.02 -18.11 -25.85
C MET A 751 15.51 -16.73 -26.31
N LYS A 752 16.16 -16.62 -27.48
CA LYS A 752 16.71 -15.34 -28.00
C LYS A 752 15.56 -14.42 -28.39
N ALA A 753 14.67 -14.84 -29.29
CA ALA A 753 13.48 -14.10 -29.69
C ALA A 753 12.56 -13.77 -28.49
N TYR A 754 12.36 -14.72 -27.57
CA TYR A 754 11.53 -14.49 -26.37
C TYR A 754 12.08 -13.38 -25.45
N LEU A 755 13.41 -13.25 -25.33
CA LEU A 755 14.04 -12.29 -24.42
C LEU A 755 14.45 -10.97 -25.08
N LEU A 756 14.70 -10.93 -26.40
CA LEU A 756 15.13 -9.73 -27.14
C LEU A 756 14.17 -8.55 -26.90
N ASN A 757 12.88 -8.76 -27.20
CA ASN A 757 11.86 -7.72 -27.14
C ASN A 757 11.28 -7.51 -25.73
N ALA A 758 11.74 -8.24 -24.72
CA ALA A 758 11.19 -8.16 -23.37
C ALA A 758 11.47 -6.80 -22.70
N TYR A 759 12.74 -6.37 -22.74
CA TYR A 759 13.26 -5.19 -22.00
C TYR A 759 13.42 -3.92 -22.84
N ILE A 760 12.81 -3.87 -24.02
CA ILE A 760 12.65 -2.61 -24.78
C ILE A 760 11.73 -1.66 -24.00
N HIS A 761 12.08 -0.37 -23.96
CA HIS A 761 11.28 0.67 -23.28
C HIS A 761 9.89 0.80 -23.95
N PRO A 762 8.76 0.85 -23.19
CA PRO A 762 7.40 0.72 -23.74
C PRO A 762 7.09 1.59 -24.96
N VAL A 763 7.53 2.85 -24.92
CA VAL A 763 7.40 3.86 -26.01
C VAL A 763 7.90 3.39 -27.38
N PHE A 764 8.86 2.45 -27.45
CA PHE A 764 9.34 1.90 -28.72
C PHE A 764 8.53 0.69 -29.20
N LYS A 765 7.71 0.07 -28.33
CA LYS A 765 6.84 -1.07 -28.69
C LYS A 765 5.55 -0.62 -29.37
N ASP A 766 4.99 0.52 -28.96
CA ASP A 766 3.73 1.06 -29.48
C ASP A 766 3.75 1.43 -30.98
N GLY A 767 4.90 1.28 -31.66
CA GLY A 767 5.08 1.50 -33.10
C GLY A 767 5.10 0.24 -33.98
N GLU A 768 5.23 -0.95 -33.40
CA GLU A 768 5.25 -2.22 -34.13
C GLU A 768 3.98 -3.03 -33.85
N ASN A 769 3.22 -3.35 -34.91
CA ASN A 769 2.18 -4.38 -34.81
C ASN A 769 2.87 -5.73 -34.58
N ASP A 770 2.33 -6.58 -33.69
CA ASP A 770 2.92 -7.87 -33.26
C ASP A 770 3.17 -8.91 -34.40
N ASP A 771 2.77 -8.62 -35.64
CA ASP A 771 2.87 -9.50 -36.82
C ASP A 771 4.20 -9.38 -37.60
N LYS A 772 5.32 -9.02 -36.95
CA LYS A 772 6.65 -9.02 -37.57
C LYS A 772 7.70 -9.73 -36.72
N VAL A 773 7.80 -11.04 -36.95
CA VAL A 773 9.04 -11.79 -36.69
C VAL A 773 10.15 -11.20 -37.58
N PRO A 774 11.28 -10.70 -37.04
CA PRO A 774 12.45 -10.40 -37.84
C PRO A 774 12.98 -11.71 -38.44
N GLY A 775 13.20 -11.74 -39.75
CA GLY A 775 13.76 -12.92 -40.41
C GLY A 775 15.17 -13.22 -39.91
N ASP A 776 15.57 -14.49 -40.00
CA ASP A 776 16.83 -14.99 -39.46
C ASP A 776 18.06 -14.35 -40.14
N GLU A 777 18.62 -13.30 -39.53
CA GLU A 777 20.02 -12.94 -39.75
C GLU A 777 20.89 -13.83 -38.86
N GLU A 778 21.53 -14.82 -39.49
CA GLU A 778 22.47 -15.74 -38.85
C GLU A 778 23.75 -14.99 -38.43
N PHE A 779 23.71 -14.38 -37.24
CA PHE A 779 24.92 -13.98 -36.52
C PHE A 779 25.67 -15.24 -36.06
N GLU A 780 26.48 -15.80 -36.96
CA GLU A 780 27.57 -16.72 -36.61
C GLU A 780 28.49 -16.09 -35.54
N ASN A 781 29.31 -16.92 -34.89
CA ASN A 781 30.27 -16.49 -33.88
C ASN A 781 31.43 -15.67 -34.48
N ILE A 782 31.16 -14.43 -34.86
CA ILE A 782 32.18 -13.44 -35.23
C ILE A 782 33.00 -13.13 -33.99
N LEU A 783 34.20 -13.72 -33.92
CA LEU A 783 35.25 -13.30 -33.00
C LEU A 783 35.62 -11.84 -33.33
N VAL A 784 34.99 -10.89 -32.63
CA VAL A 784 35.22 -9.45 -32.82
C VAL A 784 36.71 -9.16 -32.60
N PRO A 785 37.47 -8.77 -33.65
CA PRO A 785 38.90 -8.58 -33.52
C PRO A 785 39.16 -7.28 -32.76
N THR A 786 39.67 -7.38 -31.52
CA THR A 786 39.89 -6.24 -30.61
C THR A 786 40.70 -5.13 -31.29
N LYS A 787 40.02 -4.08 -31.76
CA LYS A 787 40.59 -3.11 -32.71
C LYS A 787 41.40 -2.00 -32.04
N ARG A 788 42.21 -2.36 -31.03
CA ARG A 788 43.11 -1.46 -30.30
C ARG A 788 44.13 -0.84 -31.25
N GLN A 789 43.83 0.35 -31.78
CA GLN A 789 44.80 1.14 -32.52
C GLN A 789 45.89 1.64 -31.57
N SER A 790 47.04 0.97 -31.58
CA SER A 790 48.22 1.40 -30.84
C SER A 790 48.70 2.76 -31.38
N ARG A 791 48.27 3.85 -30.74
CA ARG A 791 48.87 5.17 -30.90
C ARG A 791 50.30 5.11 -30.36
N LYS A 792 51.26 4.85 -31.25
CA LYS A 792 52.70 4.99 -30.98
C LYS A 792 53.00 6.42 -30.53
N GLY A 793 53.03 6.64 -29.22
CA GLY A 793 53.08 7.98 -28.63
C GLY A 793 53.43 7.98 -27.14
N THR A 794 54.20 7.02 -26.65
CA THR A 794 54.70 7.01 -25.26
C THR A 794 55.99 6.20 -25.15
N PRO A 795 57.08 6.73 -24.55
CA PRO A 795 58.31 5.98 -24.32
C PRO A 795 58.20 5.03 -23.12
N VAL A 796 59.00 3.97 -23.17
CA VAL A 796 58.99 2.80 -22.26
C VAL A 796 59.53 3.12 -20.85
N PRO A 797 58.94 2.53 -19.79
CA PRO A 797 59.63 2.25 -18.54
C PRO A 797 59.98 0.74 -18.37
N SER A 798 61.25 0.48 -18.03
CA SER A 798 61.81 -0.70 -17.31
C SER A 798 61.19 -2.11 -17.49
N LYS A 799 62.02 -3.07 -17.95
CA LYS A 799 61.81 -4.51 -17.78
C LYS A 799 61.62 -4.90 -16.29
N PHE A 800 60.80 -5.91 -16.05
CA PHE A 800 61.00 -6.87 -14.97
C PHE A 800 60.50 -8.24 -15.44
N ASP A 801 61.43 -9.16 -15.72
CA ASP A 801 61.12 -10.52 -16.15
C ASP A 801 60.77 -11.40 -14.93
N CYS A 802 59.71 -12.20 -15.02
CA CYS A 802 59.45 -13.27 -14.05
C CYS A 802 58.78 -14.46 -14.76
N THR A 803 59.38 -15.64 -14.63
CA THR A 803 59.20 -16.78 -15.53
C THR A 803 57.91 -17.56 -15.26
N SER A 804 57.27 -18.07 -16.33
CA SER A 804 56.25 -19.12 -16.24
C SER A 804 56.89 -20.51 -16.11
N PRO A 805 56.22 -21.49 -15.47
CA PRO A 805 56.62 -22.89 -15.52
C PRO A 805 56.27 -23.53 -16.88
N PRO A 806 57.01 -24.57 -17.34
CA PRO A 806 56.77 -25.21 -18.62
C PRO A 806 55.61 -26.22 -18.57
N SER A 807 54.97 -26.43 -19.72
CA SER A 807 53.99 -27.49 -19.95
C SER A 807 54.64 -28.85 -20.21
N LEU A 808 54.01 -29.93 -19.74
CA LEU A 808 54.34 -31.30 -20.15
C LEU A 808 53.92 -31.56 -21.61
N PRO A 809 54.67 -32.36 -22.38
CA PRO A 809 54.27 -32.81 -23.71
C PRO A 809 53.59 -34.20 -23.69
N ASP A 810 52.55 -34.38 -24.49
CA ASP A 810 51.99 -35.68 -24.83
C ASP A 810 52.73 -36.31 -26.03
N ALA A 811 53.13 -37.58 -25.93
CA ALA A 811 53.27 -38.49 -27.08
C ALA A 811 53.49 -39.96 -26.64
N VAL A 812 52.52 -40.82 -26.98
CA VAL A 812 52.68 -42.19 -27.54
C VAL A 812 53.92 -43.00 -27.09
N GLN A 813 53.73 -44.02 -26.25
CA GLN A 813 53.34 -45.36 -26.73
C GLN A 813 52.71 -46.22 -25.63
#